data_AF-A0A6I3EIN5-F1
#
_entry.id   AF-A0A6I3EIN5-F1
#
_cell.length_a   1.000
_cell.length_b   1.000
_cell.length_c   1.000
_cell.angle_alpha   90.00
_cell.angle_beta   90.00
_cell.angle_gamma   90.00
#
_symmetry.space_group_name_H-M   'P 1'
#
loop_
_entity.id
_entity.type
_entity.pdbx_description
1 polymer ?
#
loop_
_entity_poly.entity_id
_entity_poly.type
_entity_poly.pdbx_seq_one_letter_code
_entity_poly.pdbx_strand_id
1 'polypeptide(L)'
;MYQSKITRSQWRSWFSISLICALGVQFLPTPVAGADAPTNDYIVMFSDNADLQAKISKEARLGNSISQVYDNAANGFVAELDASDVRRLKADREVLVVELDRVIKLDDDSVTTSTSSTSTTSSSITTSTTSSSSSTSSTTSTTIPTSSSTSTTSSSSSTTSSSTTSTTSSTSTTTSTTTSTTVPVTVSESGEPVPNSYIISLRGDVPVQQFVSAEQGLGVNVLQVFTQAINGYVAVLTSAEKSRLEKDSRVLSIEQDAIVTVDGDQANPPSWGLDRIDQRGVTLDLNYSYSFTGVGVSAYVIDTGVRADHSQFSGRVSVGYTSISDGRGSADCHGHGTHVSGTIGGSTYGVAKSVSIVPVRVLGCTGSGSTSGVIAGINWMITHHQSGVPAVANMSLGGSFSSSMNEAVANAVSDGIVMAVAAGNSNANACNYSPASAQVAITVGATTSADERASYSNYGNCLDIFAPGSSIVSSWFSSSNAIRSLSGTSMASPHVAGAAALLLESDSAMSPAAVREKLITFATPDAISGAGSGSVNLLVYTKSAWSAPVPIAPSVPRDLIAIGGNASAALSWVAPTSSNGNEVTDYVVEYSSNNGAAWSTFNDGTSASTSATVTGLVNSTVYLFRVSAVSSAGTSSPSSSTTATIGIPGAPNSLLPTALNLSIGLTWSAP
;
A
#
# COMPACT_ATOMS: atom_id res chain seq x y z
N MET A 1 13.46 -51.76 23.30
CA MET A 1 14.88 -51.77 22.90
C MET A 1 14.91 -52.07 21.40
N TYR A 2 15.38 -51.14 20.55
CA TYR A 2 15.62 -51.22 19.08
C TYR A 2 14.61 -51.99 18.18
N GLN A 3 13.91 -51.35 17.21
CA GLN A 3 14.39 -51.01 15.84
C GLN A 3 14.92 -52.22 15.03
N SER A 4 14.76 -52.39 13.70
CA SER A 4 14.00 -51.74 12.61
C SER A 4 14.24 -52.55 11.29
N LYS A 5 13.75 -52.29 10.05
CA LYS A 5 12.78 -51.34 9.43
C LYS A 5 12.45 -51.86 7.99
N ILE A 6 11.27 -51.52 7.45
CA ILE A 6 10.95 -51.30 6.00
C ILE A 6 11.07 -52.47 5.00
N THR A 7 9.98 -52.68 4.24
CA THR A 7 9.95 -53.41 2.96
C THR A 7 9.71 -52.46 1.78
N ARG A 8 10.47 -52.63 0.69
CA ARG A 8 10.12 -52.14 -0.66
C ARG A 8 9.35 -53.23 -1.40
N SER A 9 8.41 -52.87 -2.26
CA SER A 9 7.83 -53.79 -3.26
C SER A 9 7.63 -53.09 -4.60
N GLN A 10 8.36 -53.55 -5.62
CA GLN A 10 8.07 -53.30 -7.04
C GLN A 10 7.49 -54.59 -7.62
N TRP A 11 6.41 -54.53 -8.39
CA TRP A 11 6.02 -55.62 -9.29
C TRP A 11 5.61 -55.08 -10.67
N ARG A 12 6.21 -55.66 -11.71
CA ARG A 12 5.72 -55.69 -13.10
C ARG A 12 5.04 -57.08 -13.31
N SER A 13 4.35 -57.48 -14.38
CA SER A 13 4.26 -57.00 -15.77
C SER A 13 3.20 -57.79 -16.59
N TRP A 14 3.05 -57.45 -17.88
CA TRP A 14 2.47 -58.20 -19.04
C TRP A 14 0.94 -58.17 -19.31
N PHE A 15 0.45 -58.34 -20.56
CA PHE A 15 0.80 -57.80 -21.90
C PHE A 15 -0.23 -58.32 -22.95
N SER A 16 -0.66 -57.50 -23.95
CA SER A 16 -1.23 -57.82 -25.31
C SER A 16 -2.15 -56.65 -25.74
N ILE A 17 -1.88 -55.76 -26.71
CA ILE A 17 -1.52 -55.83 -28.15
C ILE A 17 -2.68 -56.22 -29.10
N SER A 18 -3.34 -55.21 -29.69
CA SER A 18 -3.62 -55.01 -31.14
C SER A 18 -4.64 -53.86 -31.31
N LEU A 19 -4.24 -52.65 -31.72
CA LEU A 19 -4.00 -52.19 -33.12
C LEU A 19 -5.28 -51.73 -33.86
N ILE A 20 -5.57 -50.43 -33.78
CA ILE A 20 -6.08 -49.63 -34.91
C ILE A 20 -5.20 -48.37 -34.99
N CYS A 21 -4.81 -47.98 -36.21
CA CYS A 21 -3.79 -46.98 -36.46
C CYS A 21 -4.38 -45.67 -37.03
N ALA A 22 -3.67 -44.57 -36.79
CA ALA A 22 -3.72 -43.30 -37.51
C ALA A 22 -5.07 -42.54 -37.57
N LEU A 23 -5.13 -41.43 -36.83
CA LEU A 23 -5.15 -40.10 -37.47
C LEU A 23 -4.62 -39.05 -36.48
N GLY A 24 -3.38 -38.61 -36.70
CA GLY A 24 -2.84 -37.46 -36.00
C GLY A 24 -3.37 -36.19 -36.62
N VAL A 25 -4.23 -35.47 -35.90
CA VAL A 25 -4.47 -34.04 -36.14
C VAL A 25 -4.06 -33.32 -34.87
N GLN A 26 -3.04 -32.49 -34.97
CA GLN A 26 -2.72 -31.54 -33.91
C GLN A 26 -3.89 -30.57 -33.79
N PHE A 27 -4.63 -30.62 -32.69
CA PHE A 27 -5.51 -29.53 -32.30
C PHE A 27 -4.63 -28.35 -31.85
N LEU A 28 -4.08 -27.63 -32.84
CA LEU A 28 -3.73 -26.23 -32.65
C LEU A 28 -5.06 -25.48 -32.48
N PRO A 29 -5.28 -24.74 -31.38
CA PRO A 29 -6.42 -23.84 -31.31
C PRO A 29 -6.23 -22.77 -32.39
N THR A 30 -7.16 -22.67 -33.32
CA THR A 30 -7.24 -21.54 -34.25
C THR A 30 -7.72 -20.32 -33.46
N PRO A 31 -6.89 -19.26 -33.27
CA PRO A 31 -7.33 -18.09 -32.53
C PRO A 31 -8.38 -17.33 -33.34
N VAL A 32 -9.49 -16.99 -32.68
CA VAL A 32 -10.39 -15.93 -33.17
C VAL A 32 -9.69 -14.58 -32.90
N ALA A 33 -9.60 -13.73 -33.92
CA ALA A 33 -8.92 -12.45 -33.80
C ALA A 33 -9.83 -11.36 -33.20
N GLY A 34 -9.34 -10.67 -32.17
CA GLY A 34 -10.04 -9.57 -31.50
C GLY A 34 -10.34 -9.92 -30.04
N ALA A 35 -9.59 -9.30 -29.12
CA ALA A 35 -9.74 -9.54 -27.69
C ALA A 35 -10.90 -8.72 -27.10
N ASP A 36 -12.08 -9.33 -27.06
CA ASP A 36 -13.12 -9.12 -26.05
C ASP A 36 -13.49 -10.50 -25.49
N ALA A 37 -13.75 -10.62 -24.19
CA ALA A 37 -14.08 -11.92 -23.58
C ALA A 37 -15.38 -12.48 -24.21
N PRO A 38 -15.45 -13.79 -24.56
CA PRO A 38 -16.64 -14.36 -25.16
C PRO A 38 -17.87 -14.17 -24.26
N THR A 39 -18.96 -13.65 -24.83
CA THR A 39 -20.24 -13.63 -24.14
C THR A 39 -20.65 -15.06 -23.82
N ASN A 40 -20.77 -15.38 -22.51
CA ASN A 40 -21.15 -16.67 -21.89
C ASN A 40 -20.00 -17.57 -21.40
N ASP A 41 -18.73 -17.13 -21.37
CA ASP A 41 -17.70 -17.84 -20.59
C ASP A 41 -17.88 -17.63 -19.07
N TYR A 42 -17.79 -18.73 -18.31
CA TYR A 42 -17.91 -18.74 -16.85
C TYR A 42 -16.70 -19.42 -16.20
N ILE A 43 -16.19 -18.79 -15.14
CA ILE A 43 -15.20 -19.37 -14.23
C ILE A 43 -15.94 -20.19 -13.19
N VAL A 44 -15.55 -21.46 -13.04
CA VAL A 44 -16.09 -22.39 -12.05
C VAL A 44 -14.97 -22.86 -11.14
N MET A 45 -15.06 -22.53 -9.85
CA MET A 45 -14.13 -23.02 -8.82
C MET A 45 -14.81 -24.05 -7.91
N PHE A 46 -14.06 -25.06 -7.52
CA PHE A 46 -14.46 -26.14 -6.62
C PHE A 46 -13.68 -26.09 -5.32
N SER A 47 -14.15 -26.82 -4.31
CA SER A 47 -13.36 -27.07 -3.10
C SER A 47 -12.16 -27.97 -3.39
N ASP A 48 -11.07 -27.81 -2.64
CA ASP A 48 -9.80 -28.53 -2.86
C ASP A 48 -9.95 -30.06 -2.90
N ASN A 49 -10.96 -30.60 -2.22
CA ASN A 49 -11.25 -32.03 -2.16
C ASN A 49 -12.07 -32.56 -3.35
N ALA A 50 -12.52 -31.70 -4.27
CA ALA A 50 -13.32 -32.09 -5.42
C ALA A 50 -12.47 -32.74 -6.52
N ASP A 51 -12.92 -33.88 -7.05
CA ASP A 51 -12.30 -34.53 -8.21
C ASP A 51 -12.55 -33.71 -9.48
N LEU A 52 -11.60 -32.82 -9.77
CA LEU A 52 -11.61 -31.94 -10.93
C LEU A 52 -11.79 -32.70 -12.25
N GLN A 53 -11.13 -33.85 -12.41
CA GLN A 53 -11.21 -34.64 -13.65
C GLN A 53 -12.59 -35.28 -13.81
N ALA A 54 -13.24 -35.70 -12.72
CA ALA A 54 -14.63 -36.13 -12.75
C ALA A 54 -15.60 -34.98 -13.05
N LYS A 55 -15.34 -33.75 -12.55
CA LYS A 55 -16.13 -32.55 -12.88
C LYS A 55 -15.99 -32.18 -14.37
N ILE A 56 -14.77 -32.03 -14.88
CA ILE A 56 -14.47 -31.79 -16.31
C ILE A 56 -15.16 -32.84 -17.19
N SER A 57 -15.02 -34.12 -16.84
CA SER A 57 -15.65 -35.23 -17.57
C SER A 57 -17.19 -35.20 -17.52
N LYS A 58 -17.79 -34.63 -16.46
CA LYS A 58 -19.25 -34.43 -16.35
C LYS A 58 -19.71 -33.30 -17.27
N GLU A 59 -19.02 -32.16 -17.28
CA GLU A 59 -19.35 -31.01 -18.12
C GLU A 59 -19.21 -31.31 -19.62
N ALA A 60 -18.11 -31.96 -20.02
CA ALA A 60 -17.91 -32.39 -21.40
C ALA A 60 -19.01 -33.38 -21.88
N ARG A 61 -19.58 -34.20 -20.97
CA ARG A 61 -20.73 -35.08 -21.28
C ARG A 61 -22.07 -34.35 -21.36
N LEU A 62 -22.17 -33.16 -20.78
CA LEU A 62 -23.36 -32.29 -20.89
C LEU A 62 -23.31 -31.40 -22.14
N GLY A 63 -22.17 -31.36 -22.83
CA GLY A 63 -21.98 -30.62 -24.08
C GLY A 63 -21.28 -29.26 -23.91
N ASN A 64 -20.79 -28.96 -22.70
CA ASN A 64 -20.18 -27.67 -22.39
C ASN A 64 -18.73 -27.59 -22.89
N SER A 65 -18.41 -26.51 -23.62
CA SER A 65 -17.06 -26.23 -24.13
C SER A 65 -16.16 -25.79 -22.97
N ILE A 66 -15.17 -26.60 -22.59
CA ILE A 66 -14.17 -26.23 -21.58
C ILE A 66 -12.99 -25.55 -22.28
N SER A 67 -12.78 -24.27 -22.00
CA SER A 67 -11.73 -23.44 -22.61
C SER A 67 -10.42 -23.47 -21.82
N GLN A 68 -10.49 -23.66 -20.49
CA GLN A 68 -9.32 -23.66 -19.61
C GLN A 68 -9.53 -24.52 -18.36
N VAL A 69 -8.45 -25.06 -17.77
CA VAL A 69 -8.45 -25.87 -16.54
C VAL A 69 -7.39 -25.33 -15.56
N TYR A 70 -7.71 -25.36 -14.27
CA TYR A 70 -6.84 -24.99 -13.15
C TYR A 70 -6.79 -26.17 -12.17
N ASP A 71 -5.60 -26.70 -11.89
CA ASP A 71 -5.40 -27.94 -11.12
C ASP A 71 -4.43 -27.81 -9.94
N ASN A 72 -3.84 -26.61 -9.73
CA ASN A 72 -2.85 -26.34 -8.69
C ASN A 72 -3.21 -25.09 -7.87
N ALA A 73 -3.05 -23.89 -8.43
CA ALA A 73 -3.27 -22.61 -7.73
C ALA A 73 -4.75 -22.25 -7.51
N ALA A 74 -5.65 -22.99 -8.15
CA ALA A 74 -7.08 -22.95 -7.99
C ALA A 74 -7.63 -24.28 -8.51
N ASN A 75 -8.65 -24.85 -7.87
CA ASN A 75 -9.30 -26.07 -8.34
C ASN A 75 -10.51 -25.69 -9.22
N GLY A 76 -10.40 -25.72 -10.54
CA GLY A 76 -11.46 -25.16 -11.39
C GLY A 76 -11.29 -25.32 -12.90
N PHE A 77 -12.23 -24.74 -13.64
CA PHE A 77 -12.15 -24.59 -15.09
C PHE A 77 -12.89 -23.34 -15.57
N VAL A 78 -12.68 -22.98 -16.83
CA VAL A 78 -13.52 -22.03 -17.58
C VAL A 78 -14.29 -22.79 -18.63
N ALA A 79 -15.58 -22.50 -18.75
CA ALA A 79 -16.43 -23.10 -19.77
C ALA A 79 -17.51 -22.14 -20.28
N GLU A 80 -17.91 -22.32 -21.53
CA GLU A 80 -19.14 -21.77 -22.07
C GLU A 80 -20.33 -22.47 -21.38
N LEU A 81 -21.13 -21.74 -20.60
CA LEU A 81 -22.26 -22.31 -19.86
C LEU A 81 -23.58 -21.61 -20.19
N ASP A 82 -24.64 -22.41 -20.32
CA ASP A 82 -26.00 -21.87 -20.41
C ASP A 82 -26.61 -21.55 -19.02
N ALA A 83 -27.75 -20.86 -19.02
CA ALA A 83 -28.40 -20.46 -17.77
C ALA A 83 -28.90 -21.65 -16.92
N SER A 84 -29.09 -22.84 -17.50
CA SER A 84 -29.46 -24.07 -16.79
C SER A 84 -28.25 -24.72 -16.12
N ASP A 85 -27.09 -24.73 -16.79
CA ASP A 85 -25.84 -25.24 -16.24
C ASP A 85 -25.29 -24.35 -15.13
N VAL A 86 -25.37 -23.03 -15.28
CA VAL A 86 -25.06 -22.09 -14.20
C VAL A 86 -25.91 -22.35 -12.95
N ARG A 87 -27.22 -22.63 -13.11
CA ARG A 87 -28.10 -22.99 -11.98
C ARG A 87 -27.73 -24.34 -11.37
N ARG A 88 -27.38 -25.33 -12.19
CA ARG A 88 -26.97 -26.67 -11.75
C ARG A 88 -25.65 -26.65 -10.98
N LEU A 89 -24.65 -25.92 -11.47
CA LEU A 89 -23.35 -25.79 -10.83
C LEU A 89 -23.44 -24.99 -9.53
N LYS A 90 -24.24 -23.91 -9.48
CA LYS A 90 -24.55 -23.19 -8.23
C LYS A 90 -25.33 -24.01 -7.18
N ALA A 91 -25.85 -25.19 -7.56
CA ALA A 91 -26.50 -26.12 -6.65
C ALA A 91 -25.63 -27.35 -6.30
N ASP A 92 -24.45 -27.50 -6.91
CA ASP A 92 -23.49 -28.57 -6.61
C ASP A 92 -22.70 -28.17 -5.35
N ARG A 93 -22.65 -29.05 -4.34
CA ARG A 93 -22.06 -28.75 -3.02
C ARG A 93 -20.54 -28.63 -3.04
N GLU A 94 -19.91 -29.12 -4.09
CA GLU A 94 -18.45 -29.05 -4.27
C GLU A 94 -18.03 -27.81 -5.07
N VAL A 95 -18.98 -27.03 -5.60
CA VAL A 95 -18.72 -25.77 -6.31
C VAL A 95 -18.72 -24.62 -5.30
N LEU A 96 -17.63 -23.85 -5.28
CA LEU A 96 -17.48 -22.64 -4.46
C LEU A 96 -17.88 -21.38 -5.24
N VAL A 97 -17.52 -21.30 -6.51
CA VAL A 97 -17.74 -20.12 -7.36
C VAL A 97 -18.32 -20.52 -8.71
N VAL A 98 -19.30 -19.74 -9.19
CA VAL A 98 -19.72 -19.68 -10.60
C VAL A 98 -19.95 -18.22 -10.97
N GLU A 99 -18.98 -17.60 -11.61
CA GLU A 99 -19.02 -16.18 -12.03
C GLU A 99 -18.66 -16.03 -13.51
N LEU A 100 -19.15 -14.97 -14.15
CA LEU A 100 -18.80 -14.65 -15.54
C LEU A 100 -17.31 -14.30 -15.64
N ASP A 101 -16.65 -14.75 -16.70
CA ASP A 101 -15.31 -14.26 -17.02
C ASP A 101 -15.40 -12.81 -17.48
N ARG A 102 -14.76 -11.89 -16.75
CA ARG A 102 -14.88 -10.44 -16.96
C ARG A 102 -13.63 -9.89 -17.63
N VAL A 103 -13.79 -8.76 -18.33
CA VAL A 103 -12.66 -8.01 -18.86
C VAL A 103 -11.95 -7.27 -17.72
N ILE A 104 -10.64 -7.52 -17.60
CA ILE A 104 -9.68 -6.84 -16.75
C ILE A 104 -8.94 -5.79 -17.58
N LYS A 105 -8.61 -4.65 -16.97
CA LYS A 105 -7.91 -3.52 -17.62
C LYS A 105 -6.78 -3.00 -16.76
N LEU A 106 -5.96 -2.14 -17.36
CA LEU A 106 -4.96 -1.35 -16.65
C LEU A 106 -5.61 -0.28 -15.77
N ASP A 107 -5.04 -0.08 -14.58
CA ASP A 107 -5.38 1.04 -13.69
C ASP A 107 -4.44 2.24 -13.94
N ASP A 108 -4.42 2.73 -15.20
CA ASP A 108 -3.73 3.95 -15.62
C ASP A 108 -4.70 5.07 -16.01
N ASP A 109 -4.27 6.31 -15.78
CA ASP A 109 -4.88 7.52 -16.34
C ASP A 109 -4.22 7.82 -17.70
N SER A 110 -4.49 6.96 -18.69
CA SER A 110 -4.09 7.25 -20.07
C SER A 110 -4.87 8.45 -20.62
N VAL A 111 -4.18 9.59 -20.76
CA VAL A 111 -4.70 10.77 -21.46
C VAL A 111 -5.11 10.36 -22.88
N THR A 112 -6.41 10.17 -23.06
CA THR A 112 -6.99 9.70 -24.31
C THR A 112 -6.93 10.82 -25.34
N THR A 113 -6.06 10.70 -26.34
CA THR A 113 -6.16 11.53 -27.55
C THR A 113 -7.49 11.25 -28.23
N SER A 114 -8.38 12.24 -28.17
CA SER A 114 -9.76 12.17 -28.65
C SER A 114 -9.84 11.72 -30.12
N THR A 115 -10.44 10.55 -30.35
CA THR A 115 -11.00 10.20 -31.66
C THR A 115 -12.50 10.00 -31.47
N SER A 116 -13.29 10.96 -31.95
CA SER A 116 -14.75 10.94 -31.83
C SER A 116 -15.38 9.89 -32.75
N SER A 117 -15.91 8.81 -32.18
CA SER A 117 -16.82 7.89 -32.86
C SER A 117 -18.27 8.17 -32.40
N THR A 118 -19.05 8.78 -33.28
CA THR A 118 -20.46 9.11 -33.02
C THR A 118 -21.31 7.85 -32.92
N SER A 119 -21.71 7.46 -31.71
CA SER A 119 -22.65 6.36 -31.46
C SER A 119 -24.10 6.87 -31.48
N THR A 120 -24.76 6.73 -32.64
CA THR A 120 -26.18 7.01 -32.79
C THR A 120 -27.02 5.94 -32.08
N THR A 121 -27.45 6.21 -30.84
CA THR A 121 -28.38 5.34 -30.11
C THR A 121 -29.82 5.85 -30.25
N SER A 122 -30.62 5.16 -31.07
CA SER A 122 -32.06 5.39 -31.15
C SER A 122 -32.75 4.75 -29.94
N SER A 123 -33.36 5.58 -29.08
CA SER A 123 -34.30 5.13 -28.05
C SER A 123 -35.64 5.85 -28.20
N SER A 124 -36.71 5.08 -28.26
CA SER A 124 -38.05 5.51 -28.64
C SER A 124 -39.00 5.64 -27.44
N ILE A 125 -39.80 6.72 -27.41
CA ILE A 125 -41.16 6.77 -26.77
C ILE A 125 -41.10 6.79 -25.20
N THR A 126 -41.82 7.61 -24.42
CA THR A 126 -43.09 8.37 -24.59
C THR A 126 -43.14 9.60 -23.64
N THR A 127 -43.92 10.65 -23.99
CA THR A 127 -44.63 11.63 -23.09
C THR A 127 -43.81 12.46 -22.08
N SER A 128 -44.16 13.71 -21.74
CA SER A 128 -45.35 14.54 -22.04
C SER A 128 -45.01 16.03 -22.09
N THR A 129 -45.62 16.78 -23.00
CA THR A 129 -45.43 18.24 -23.18
C THR A 129 -46.61 19.06 -22.67
N THR A 130 -46.35 19.88 -21.64
CA THR A 130 -47.09 21.11 -21.27
C THR A 130 -46.26 21.83 -20.20
N SER A 131 -46.16 23.16 -20.11
CA SER A 131 -46.33 24.27 -21.07
C SER A 131 -45.98 25.57 -20.34
N SER A 132 -45.43 26.58 -21.03
CA SER A 132 -45.26 27.98 -20.54
C SER A 132 -44.39 28.18 -19.28
N SER A 133 -43.77 29.33 -19.00
CA SER A 133 -43.45 30.55 -19.77
C SER A 133 -42.54 31.44 -18.91
N SER A 134 -41.67 32.23 -19.54
CA SER A 134 -41.41 33.66 -19.24
C SER A 134 -39.94 34.06 -19.45
N SER A 135 -39.80 35.20 -20.12
CA SER A 135 -38.56 35.93 -20.38
C SER A 135 -38.13 36.78 -19.18
N THR A 136 -36.85 37.17 -19.12
CA THR A 136 -36.45 38.59 -19.21
C THR A 136 -34.97 38.69 -19.60
N SER A 137 -34.68 39.46 -20.65
CA SER A 137 -33.32 39.84 -21.06
C SER A 137 -33.29 41.33 -21.39
N SER A 138 -32.37 42.08 -20.79
CA SER A 138 -31.81 43.33 -21.34
C SER A 138 -30.51 43.67 -20.58
N THR A 139 -29.34 43.62 -21.20
CA THR A 139 -28.60 44.76 -21.81
C THR A 139 -28.42 45.97 -20.87
N THR A 140 -27.19 46.49 -20.72
CA THR A 140 -26.56 47.36 -21.74
C THR A 140 -25.02 47.35 -21.70
N SER A 141 -24.40 47.54 -22.87
CA SER A 141 -22.94 47.49 -23.13
C SER A 141 -22.26 48.86 -23.11
N THR A 142 -20.94 48.91 -22.89
CA THR A 142 -20.05 49.97 -23.44
C THR A 142 -18.67 49.37 -23.85
N THR A 143 -17.98 50.04 -24.78
CA THR A 143 -16.93 49.53 -25.70
C THR A 143 -15.45 49.71 -25.28
N ILE A 144 -14.60 48.70 -25.55
CA ILE A 144 -13.46 48.64 -26.52
C ILE A 144 -12.71 49.99 -26.81
N PRO A 145 -11.34 50.05 -26.90
CA PRO A 145 -10.49 49.12 -27.69
C PRO A 145 -9.11 48.65 -27.19
N THR A 146 -8.66 47.61 -27.90
CA THR A 146 -7.33 47.01 -28.14
C THR A 146 -6.10 47.91 -28.28
N SER A 147 -4.92 47.36 -27.94
CA SER A 147 -3.83 47.16 -28.93
C SER A 147 -2.85 46.05 -28.50
N SER A 148 -2.17 45.45 -29.48
CA SER A 148 -1.23 44.33 -29.35
C SER A 148 0.12 44.68 -29.98
N SER A 149 1.19 43.95 -29.65
CA SER A 149 2.44 43.99 -30.41
C SER A 149 3.19 42.66 -30.38
N THR A 150 3.89 42.37 -31.48
CA THR A 150 4.52 41.08 -31.79
C THR A 150 6.01 41.25 -32.04
N SER A 151 6.76 40.17 -31.83
CA SER A 151 8.21 39.99 -31.99
C SER A 151 8.88 40.52 -33.27
N THR A 152 10.19 40.83 -33.16
CA THR A 152 11.20 40.51 -34.20
C THR A 152 12.57 40.16 -33.61
N THR A 153 13.34 39.41 -34.41
CA THR A 153 14.63 38.74 -34.13
C THR A 153 15.88 39.60 -34.36
N SER A 154 17.01 39.24 -33.73
CA SER A 154 18.31 39.12 -34.43
C SER A 154 19.36 38.37 -33.60
N SER A 155 20.24 37.65 -34.30
CA SER A 155 21.30 36.77 -33.76
C SER A 155 22.69 37.42 -33.89
N SER A 156 23.71 36.93 -33.17
CA SER A 156 24.95 36.39 -33.79
C SER A 156 26.11 36.04 -32.83
N SER A 157 26.76 34.92 -33.19
CA SER A 157 28.20 34.62 -33.09
C SER A 157 28.87 34.26 -31.75
N SER A 158 29.68 33.21 -31.86
CA SER A 158 30.55 32.58 -30.87
C SER A 158 32.03 32.73 -31.27
N THR A 159 32.95 32.74 -30.31
CA THR A 159 34.37 32.40 -30.59
C THR A 159 35.08 31.76 -29.39
N THR A 160 35.97 30.83 -29.71
CA THR A 160 36.74 29.94 -28.83
C THR A 160 38.08 30.56 -28.40
N SER A 161 38.64 30.18 -27.22
CA SER A 161 40.03 29.67 -27.07
C SER A 161 40.58 29.65 -25.61
N SER A 162 40.73 28.42 -25.08
CA SER A 162 41.95 27.79 -24.53
C SER A 162 43.00 28.53 -23.64
N SER A 163 43.32 27.83 -22.52
CA SER A 163 44.65 27.41 -22.01
C SER A 163 45.41 28.20 -20.91
N THR A 164 45.64 27.51 -19.77
CA THR A 164 46.87 27.42 -18.90
C THR A 164 47.49 28.73 -18.30
N THR A 165 48.05 28.79 -17.06
CA THR A 165 48.78 27.77 -16.28
C THR A 165 48.87 28.11 -14.76
N SER A 166 48.82 27.06 -13.91
CA SER A 166 49.56 26.81 -12.63
C SER A 166 49.90 27.90 -11.55
N THR A 167 49.52 27.55 -10.31
CA THR A 167 50.28 27.64 -9.03
C THR A 167 50.86 28.97 -8.49
N THR A 168 50.48 29.32 -7.26
CA THR A 168 51.44 29.40 -6.12
C THR A 168 50.71 29.15 -4.79
N SER A 169 51.37 28.48 -3.83
CA SER A 169 50.90 28.33 -2.45
C SER A 169 51.51 29.40 -1.55
N SER A 170 50.77 29.90 -0.55
CA SER A 170 51.37 30.62 0.59
C SER A 170 50.58 30.42 1.88
N THR A 171 51.24 29.79 2.85
CA THR A 171 50.78 29.68 4.24
C THR A 171 50.96 31.01 4.96
N SER A 172 49.98 31.45 5.75
CA SER A 172 50.20 32.44 6.81
C SER A 172 49.36 32.12 8.05
N THR A 173 50.02 32.16 9.20
CA THR A 173 49.48 31.76 10.50
C THR A 173 49.10 32.99 11.30
N THR A 174 47.87 33.06 11.83
CA THR A 174 47.56 34.04 12.90
C THR A 174 46.65 33.46 13.97
N THR A 175 47.01 33.79 15.21
CA THR A 175 46.54 33.25 16.49
C THR A 175 45.11 33.67 16.88
N SER A 176 44.37 32.69 17.42
CA SER A 176 43.28 32.75 18.42
C SER A 176 42.50 34.05 18.68
N THR A 177 41.16 33.95 18.67
CA THR A 177 40.33 34.40 19.80
C THR A 177 39.09 33.51 19.91
N THR A 178 38.81 33.03 21.13
CA THR A 178 37.71 32.12 21.44
C THR A 178 36.43 32.90 21.73
N THR A 179 35.34 32.60 21.02
CA THR A 179 33.98 32.92 21.50
C THR A 179 33.11 31.69 21.33
N SER A 180 32.78 31.05 22.45
CA SER A 180 31.90 29.87 22.45
C SER A 180 30.45 30.32 22.30
N THR A 181 29.89 30.11 21.11
CA THR A 181 28.44 30.11 20.90
C THR A 181 28.03 28.66 20.68
N THR A 182 27.56 28.00 21.74
CA THR A 182 26.94 26.67 21.66
C THR A 182 25.63 26.75 20.89
N VAL A 183 25.69 26.53 19.58
CA VAL A 183 24.52 26.15 18.80
C VAL A 183 24.23 24.68 19.13
N PRO A 184 23.00 24.32 19.54
CA PRO A 184 22.64 22.91 19.64
C PRO A 184 22.62 22.31 18.24
N VAL A 185 23.61 21.50 17.92
CA VAL A 185 23.60 20.68 16.71
C VAL A 185 22.55 19.59 16.94
N THR A 186 21.40 19.73 16.29
CA THR A 186 20.49 18.61 16.05
C THR A 186 21.21 17.62 15.15
N VAL A 187 21.77 16.57 15.74
CA VAL A 187 22.48 15.51 15.00
C VAL A 187 21.45 14.75 14.17
N SER A 188 21.73 14.62 12.87
CA SER A 188 20.92 13.84 11.94
C SER A 188 20.90 12.36 12.35
N GLU A 189 19.75 11.70 12.21
CA GLU A 189 19.55 10.30 12.61
C GLU A 189 20.56 9.35 11.95
N SER A 190 21.08 8.41 12.73
CA SER A 190 22.24 7.57 12.38
C SER A 190 22.01 6.07 12.66
N GLY A 191 21.97 5.26 11.59
CA GLY A 191 22.07 3.79 11.60
C GLY A 191 20.84 3.01 12.10
N GLU A 192 20.78 1.70 11.80
CA GLU A 192 19.75 0.81 12.40
C GLU A 192 20.02 0.64 13.89
N PRO A 193 19.08 0.96 14.79
CA PRO A 193 19.29 0.77 16.21
C PRO A 193 19.37 -0.71 16.59
N VAL A 194 20.50 -1.13 17.17
CA VAL A 194 20.70 -2.49 17.68
C VAL A 194 19.76 -2.70 18.89
N PRO A 195 18.84 -3.70 18.86
CA PRO A 195 17.80 -3.82 19.89
C PRO A 195 18.35 -3.97 21.31
N ASN A 196 17.91 -3.08 22.21
CA ASN A 196 18.33 -2.98 23.61
C ASN A 196 19.84 -2.73 23.84
N SER A 197 20.66 -2.56 22.80
CA SER A 197 22.07 -2.19 22.94
C SER A 197 22.21 -0.67 23.03
N TYR A 198 22.99 -0.20 24.00
CA TYR A 198 23.21 1.22 24.25
C TYR A 198 24.68 1.50 24.48
N ILE A 199 25.14 2.65 23.98
CA ILE A 199 26.46 3.22 24.25
C ILE A 199 26.30 4.20 25.42
N ILE A 200 26.86 3.86 26.57
CA ILE A 200 26.87 4.68 27.79
C ILE A 200 28.19 5.45 27.83
N SER A 201 28.13 6.76 27.61
CA SER A 201 29.27 7.65 27.84
C SER A 201 29.26 8.16 29.28
N LEU A 202 30.40 8.11 29.95
CA LEU A 202 30.60 8.61 31.31
C LEU A 202 31.32 9.96 31.29
N ARG A 203 31.16 10.76 32.35
CA ARG A 203 31.97 11.98 32.51
C ARG A 203 33.46 11.62 32.56
N GLY A 204 34.33 12.51 32.07
CA GLY A 204 35.77 12.26 32.00
C GLY A 204 36.50 12.07 33.34
N ASP A 205 35.88 12.43 34.47
CA ASP A 205 36.40 12.22 35.82
C ASP A 205 36.03 10.85 36.43
N VAL A 206 35.19 10.05 35.75
CA VAL A 206 34.69 8.76 36.24
C VAL A 206 35.57 7.62 35.71
N PRO A 207 36.20 6.79 36.57
CA PRO A 207 36.99 5.64 36.12
C PRO A 207 36.09 4.54 35.54
N VAL A 208 35.98 4.47 34.20
CA VAL A 208 35.04 3.57 33.50
C VAL A 208 35.15 2.10 33.93
N GLN A 209 36.36 1.59 34.16
CA GLN A 209 36.56 0.20 34.61
C GLN A 209 35.93 -0.08 36.00
N GLN A 210 35.99 0.89 36.92
CA GLN A 210 35.37 0.75 38.24
C GLN A 210 33.85 0.88 38.16
N PHE A 211 33.35 1.78 37.29
CA PHE A 211 31.93 1.95 37.04
C PHE A 211 31.33 0.67 36.43
N VAL A 212 31.90 0.16 35.35
CA VAL A 212 31.49 -1.09 34.69
C VAL A 212 31.50 -2.28 35.65
N SER A 213 32.53 -2.40 36.50
CA SER A 213 32.60 -3.48 37.50
C SER A 213 31.43 -3.44 38.49
N ALA A 214 30.96 -2.24 38.87
CA ALA A 214 29.79 -2.08 39.73
C ALA A 214 28.48 -2.41 38.98
N GLU A 215 28.35 -2.00 37.71
CA GLU A 215 27.18 -2.27 36.87
C GLU A 215 27.02 -3.77 36.56
N GLN A 216 28.11 -4.47 36.25
CA GLN A 216 28.11 -5.94 36.13
C GLN A 216 27.71 -6.62 37.45
N GLY A 217 28.12 -6.06 38.60
CA GLY A 217 27.67 -6.51 39.92
C GLY A 217 26.18 -6.29 40.21
N LEU A 218 25.50 -5.44 39.43
CA LEU A 218 24.04 -5.24 39.47
C LEU A 218 23.30 -6.12 38.43
N GLY A 219 24.01 -6.90 37.62
CA GLY A 219 23.44 -7.78 36.60
C GLY A 219 23.43 -7.23 35.18
N VAL A 220 23.97 -6.03 34.94
CA VAL A 220 23.96 -5.39 33.60
C VAL A 220 24.85 -6.17 32.62
N ASN A 221 24.31 -6.52 31.46
CA ASN A 221 25.02 -7.23 30.40
C ASN A 221 25.92 -6.28 29.58
N VAL A 222 27.13 -6.03 30.07
CA VAL A 222 28.14 -5.20 29.38
C VAL A 222 28.81 -5.98 28.26
N LEU A 223 28.70 -5.47 27.03
CA LEU A 223 29.24 -6.08 25.82
C LEU A 223 30.72 -5.71 25.60
N GLN A 224 31.07 -4.42 25.75
CA GLN A 224 32.45 -3.94 25.55
C GLN A 224 32.69 -2.62 26.31
N VAL A 225 33.93 -2.40 26.76
CA VAL A 225 34.37 -1.17 27.44
C VAL A 225 35.31 -0.37 26.54
N PHE A 226 35.06 0.94 26.44
CA PHE A 226 35.89 1.89 25.72
C PHE A 226 36.78 2.67 26.70
N THR A 227 38.09 2.73 26.44
CA THR A 227 39.07 3.39 27.32
C THR A 227 39.98 4.38 26.59
N GLN A 228 39.80 4.55 25.28
CA GLN A 228 40.67 5.37 24.42
C GLN A 228 39.88 6.29 23.48
N ALA A 229 38.85 5.76 22.80
CA ALA A 229 38.01 6.56 21.89
C ALA A 229 37.00 7.44 22.64
N ILE A 230 36.31 6.86 23.62
CA ILE A 230 35.41 7.53 24.57
C ILE A 230 35.63 6.94 25.97
N ASN A 231 35.27 7.68 27.02
CA ASN A 231 35.21 7.15 28.39
C ASN A 231 33.83 6.54 28.62
N GLY A 232 33.63 5.27 28.28
CA GLY A 232 32.29 4.68 28.25
C GLY A 232 32.28 3.17 27.99
N TYR A 233 31.10 2.60 27.83
CA TYR A 233 30.91 1.19 27.53
C TYR A 233 29.62 0.97 26.74
N VAL A 234 29.52 -0.16 26.03
CA VAL A 234 28.29 -0.61 25.38
C VAL A 234 27.72 -1.80 26.13
N ALA A 235 26.41 -1.81 26.35
CA ALA A 235 25.70 -2.81 27.13
C ALA A 235 24.27 -3.05 26.61
N VAL A 236 23.76 -4.26 26.84
CA VAL A 236 22.34 -4.54 26.68
C VAL A 236 21.61 -4.11 27.96
N LEU A 237 20.66 -3.19 27.84
CA LEU A 237 19.91 -2.64 28.97
C LEU A 237 18.41 -2.95 28.87
N THR A 238 17.79 -3.34 29.98
CA THR A 238 16.34 -3.25 30.15
C THR A 238 15.90 -1.80 30.38
N SER A 239 14.61 -1.50 30.17
CA SER A 239 14.04 -0.17 30.42
C SER A 239 14.28 0.33 31.86
N ALA A 240 14.28 -0.58 32.84
CA ALA A 240 14.53 -0.24 34.24
C ALA A 240 16.01 0.12 34.50
N GLU A 241 16.95 -0.57 33.87
CA GLU A 241 18.38 -0.25 33.96
C GLU A 241 18.71 1.05 33.23
N LYS A 242 18.14 1.25 32.03
CA LYS A 242 18.26 2.49 31.27
C LYS A 242 17.78 3.69 32.10
N SER A 243 16.55 3.65 32.64
CA SER A 243 16.03 4.74 33.47
C SER A 243 16.65 4.88 34.87
N ARG A 244 17.50 3.93 35.29
CA ARG A 244 18.42 4.13 36.43
C ARG A 244 19.67 4.88 35.98
N LEU A 245 20.30 4.46 34.89
CA LEU A 245 21.51 5.07 34.34
C LEU A 245 21.27 6.50 33.85
N GLU A 246 20.10 6.80 33.25
CA GLU A 246 19.64 8.15 32.88
C GLU A 246 19.59 9.13 34.08
N LYS A 247 19.54 8.60 35.32
CA LYS A 247 19.48 9.38 36.57
C LYS A 247 20.81 9.38 37.33
N ASP A 248 21.82 8.64 36.87
CA ASP A 248 23.13 8.63 37.51
C ASP A 248 23.96 9.81 37.02
N SER A 249 24.26 10.74 37.92
CA SER A 249 25.06 11.95 37.59
C SER A 249 26.43 11.68 36.96
N ARG A 250 26.96 10.45 37.06
CA ARG A 250 28.24 10.01 36.48
C ARG A 250 28.13 9.66 34.99
N VAL A 251 26.93 9.37 34.50
CA VAL A 251 26.62 9.17 33.08
C VAL A 251 26.50 10.54 32.41
N LEU A 252 27.16 10.70 31.27
CA LEU A 252 27.16 11.92 30.47
C LEU A 252 26.07 11.85 29.37
N SER A 253 25.96 10.70 28.71
CA SER A 253 24.91 10.41 27.72
C SER A 253 24.67 8.91 27.61
N ILE A 254 23.47 8.54 27.17
CA ILE A 254 23.13 7.19 26.73
C ILE A 254 22.58 7.32 25.32
N GLU A 255 23.30 6.73 24.38
CA GLU A 255 22.95 6.68 22.96
C GLU A 255 22.52 5.25 22.62
N GLN A 256 21.56 5.07 21.71
CA GLN A 256 21.22 3.73 21.25
C GLN A 256 22.27 3.29 20.22
N ASP A 257 22.85 2.12 20.43
CA ASP A 257 23.88 1.57 19.55
C ASP A 257 23.30 1.29 18.16
N ALA A 258 24.09 1.45 17.09
CA ALA A 258 23.57 1.47 15.73
C ALA A 258 24.46 0.74 14.71
N ILE A 259 23.84 0.01 13.79
CA ILE A 259 24.51 -0.66 12.67
C ILE A 259 24.95 0.38 11.64
N VAL A 260 26.22 0.32 11.26
CA VAL A 260 26.80 1.12 10.18
C VAL A 260 26.75 0.31 8.88
N THR A 261 25.92 0.73 7.93
CA THR A 261 25.81 0.15 6.58
C THR A 261 26.65 0.93 5.56
N VAL A 262 26.91 0.32 4.40
CA VAL A 262 27.42 1.02 3.21
C VAL A 262 26.24 1.17 2.26
N ASP A 263 25.57 2.31 2.33
CA ASP A 263 24.44 2.62 1.45
C ASP A 263 24.92 3.00 0.05
N GLY A 264 24.15 2.59 -0.96
CA GLY A 264 24.27 3.10 -2.33
C GLY A 264 23.40 4.34 -2.51
N ASP A 265 23.96 5.38 -3.13
CA ASP A 265 23.26 6.64 -3.40
C ASP A 265 23.02 6.85 -4.90
N GLN A 266 21.86 7.39 -5.24
CA GLN A 266 21.55 7.94 -6.56
C GLN A 266 21.12 9.40 -6.44
N ALA A 267 22.08 10.31 -6.62
CA ALA A 267 21.80 11.74 -6.71
C ALA A 267 20.95 12.06 -7.95
N ASN A 268 20.00 13.00 -7.78
CA ASN A 268 19.02 13.48 -8.75
C ASN A 268 18.24 12.32 -9.43
N PRO A 269 17.48 11.50 -8.66
CA PRO A 269 16.70 10.41 -9.22
C PRO A 269 15.67 10.96 -10.24
N PRO A 270 15.61 10.43 -11.49
CA PRO A 270 14.75 10.98 -12.53
C PRO A 270 13.23 10.86 -12.29
N SER A 271 12.83 10.05 -11.31
CA SER A 271 11.46 9.96 -10.82
C SER A 271 11.44 10.45 -9.38
N TRP A 272 10.61 11.47 -9.10
CA TRP A 272 10.37 11.98 -7.75
C TRP A 272 9.88 10.90 -6.77
N GLY A 273 9.30 9.82 -7.31
CA GLY A 273 8.81 8.70 -6.52
C GLY A 273 9.92 7.89 -5.84
N LEU A 274 11.16 7.93 -6.32
CA LEU A 274 12.30 7.31 -5.63
C LEU A 274 12.70 8.15 -4.42
N ASP A 275 12.99 9.42 -4.65
CA ASP A 275 13.30 10.44 -3.64
C ASP A 275 12.26 10.44 -2.51
N ARG A 276 10.97 10.44 -2.86
CA ARG A 276 9.91 10.46 -1.84
C ARG A 276 9.91 9.24 -0.93
N ILE A 277 10.33 8.06 -1.38
CA ILE A 277 10.16 6.81 -0.60
C ILE A 277 11.36 6.47 0.28
N ASP A 278 12.53 7.10 0.16
CA ASP A 278 13.61 6.93 1.15
C ASP A 278 13.70 8.09 2.17
N GLN A 279 12.81 9.09 2.09
CA GLN A 279 12.67 10.13 3.11
C GLN A 279 11.26 10.19 3.74
N ARG A 280 11.15 10.86 4.89
CA ARG A 280 9.86 11.08 5.59
C ARG A 280 9.31 12.50 5.40
N GLY A 281 10.18 13.49 5.22
CA GLY A 281 9.80 14.88 4.95
C GLY A 281 9.16 15.08 3.57
N VAL A 282 8.36 16.14 3.43
CA VAL A 282 7.70 16.50 2.15
C VAL A 282 8.68 17.18 1.18
N THR A 283 9.69 17.88 1.69
CA THR A 283 10.72 18.55 0.87
C THR A 283 11.72 17.53 0.36
N LEU A 284 11.59 17.13 -0.90
CA LEU A 284 12.49 16.21 -1.62
C LEU A 284 13.96 16.68 -1.55
N ASP A 285 14.88 15.78 -1.23
CA ASP A 285 16.31 16.10 -1.02
C ASP A 285 17.19 15.88 -2.27
N LEU A 286 16.60 15.36 -3.36
CA LEU A 286 17.25 15.01 -4.62
C LEU A 286 18.28 13.88 -4.50
N ASN A 287 18.11 12.96 -3.55
CA ASN A 287 18.83 11.69 -3.48
C ASN A 287 17.86 10.49 -3.54
N TYR A 288 18.41 9.29 -3.72
CA TYR A 288 17.74 8.05 -3.41
C TYR A 288 18.76 7.08 -2.82
N SER A 289 18.61 6.76 -1.53
CA SER A 289 19.55 6.02 -0.69
C SER A 289 19.04 4.58 -0.44
N TYR A 290 19.85 3.57 -0.74
CA TYR A 290 19.46 2.16 -0.65
C TYR A 290 20.59 1.24 -0.17
N SER A 291 20.34 0.41 0.85
CA SER A 291 21.29 -0.65 1.29
C SER A 291 21.17 -1.94 0.48
N PHE A 292 19.99 -2.18 -0.10
CA PHE A 292 19.62 -3.40 -0.81
C PHE A 292 19.23 -3.06 -2.25
N THR A 293 19.25 -4.06 -3.15
CA THR A 293 18.94 -3.87 -4.57
C THR A 293 17.90 -4.84 -5.13
N GLY A 294 17.30 -5.71 -4.31
CA GLY A 294 16.47 -6.83 -4.71
C GLY A 294 17.24 -8.00 -5.34
N VAL A 295 18.56 -8.10 -5.15
CA VAL A 295 19.35 -9.20 -5.74
C VAL A 295 18.94 -10.54 -5.12
N GLY A 296 18.82 -11.57 -5.95
CA GLY A 296 18.31 -12.88 -5.54
C GLY A 296 16.78 -12.99 -5.48
N VAL A 297 16.05 -11.88 -5.60
CA VAL A 297 14.58 -11.85 -5.62
C VAL A 297 14.05 -11.87 -7.06
N SER A 298 12.95 -12.58 -7.28
CA SER A 298 12.22 -12.60 -8.56
C SER A 298 10.96 -11.72 -8.49
N ALA A 299 10.86 -10.72 -9.36
CA ALA A 299 9.70 -9.86 -9.53
C ALA A 299 8.86 -10.32 -10.75
N TYR A 300 7.71 -10.91 -10.48
CA TYR A 300 6.72 -11.29 -11.49
C TYR A 300 5.86 -10.09 -11.88
N VAL A 301 5.78 -9.78 -13.18
CA VAL A 301 5.03 -8.62 -13.69
C VAL A 301 3.83 -9.10 -14.48
N ILE A 302 2.67 -9.09 -13.82
CA ILE A 302 1.40 -9.62 -14.34
C ILE A 302 0.67 -8.47 -15.08
N ASP A 303 0.95 -8.32 -16.38
CA ASP A 303 0.68 -7.09 -17.13
C ASP A 303 0.62 -7.31 -18.66
N THR A 304 0.95 -6.30 -19.48
CA THR A 304 0.98 -6.33 -20.96
C THR A 304 2.22 -7.00 -21.57
N GLY A 305 3.10 -7.57 -20.74
CA GLY A 305 4.42 -8.08 -21.10
C GLY A 305 5.55 -7.06 -20.88
N VAL A 306 6.80 -7.45 -21.14
CA VAL A 306 7.97 -6.59 -20.88
C VAL A 306 8.90 -6.55 -22.08
N ARG A 307 9.44 -5.36 -22.38
CA ARG A 307 10.49 -5.18 -23.38
C ARG A 307 11.86 -5.61 -22.83
N ALA A 308 12.22 -6.87 -23.08
CA ALA A 308 13.44 -7.49 -22.53
C ALA A 308 14.77 -6.84 -22.94
N ASP A 309 14.86 -6.23 -24.12
CA ASP A 309 16.08 -5.56 -24.62
C ASP A 309 16.29 -4.13 -24.08
N HIS A 310 15.42 -3.64 -23.19
CA HIS A 310 15.55 -2.30 -22.65
C HIS A 310 16.77 -2.18 -21.72
N SER A 311 17.58 -1.14 -21.93
CA SER A 311 18.85 -0.88 -21.23
C SER A 311 18.73 -0.85 -19.70
N GLN A 312 17.56 -0.49 -19.18
CA GLN A 312 17.26 -0.42 -17.75
C GLN A 312 17.26 -1.79 -17.07
N PHE A 313 17.04 -2.87 -17.82
CA PHE A 313 17.01 -4.23 -17.26
C PHE A 313 18.34 -4.96 -17.37
N SER A 314 19.25 -4.53 -18.26
CA SER A 314 20.60 -5.12 -18.41
C SER A 314 20.62 -6.66 -18.55
N GLY A 315 19.61 -7.25 -19.19
CA GLY A 315 19.48 -8.71 -19.34
C GLY A 315 18.81 -9.44 -18.16
N ARG A 316 18.32 -8.74 -17.13
CA ARG A 316 17.59 -9.33 -15.99
C ARG A 316 16.14 -9.74 -16.28
N VAL A 317 15.65 -9.55 -17.52
CA VAL A 317 14.33 -10.05 -17.93
C VAL A 317 14.45 -11.51 -18.36
N SER A 318 13.83 -12.39 -17.59
CA SER A 318 13.79 -13.83 -17.84
C SER A 318 12.76 -14.21 -18.92
N VAL A 319 12.80 -15.46 -19.37
CA VAL A 319 11.69 -16.05 -20.14
C VAL A 319 10.43 -16.02 -19.29
N GLY A 320 9.31 -15.62 -19.88
CA GLY A 320 8.04 -15.44 -19.19
C GLY A 320 6.88 -16.19 -19.81
N TYR A 321 5.69 -15.84 -19.36
CA TYR A 321 4.41 -16.44 -19.77
C TYR A 321 3.57 -15.49 -20.61
N THR A 322 2.63 -16.05 -21.38
CA THR A 322 1.52 -15.30 -21.96
C THR A 322 0.24 -16.15 -21.98
N SER A 323 -0.88 -15.58 -21.55
CA SER A 323 -2.22 -16.10 -21.87
C SER A 323 -2.79 -15.49 -23.17
N ILE A 324 -2.16 -14.43 -23.68
CA ILE A 324 -2.52 -13.80 -24.96
C ILE A 324 -1.94 -14.60 -26.13
N SER A 325 -2.83 -15.12 -26.99
CA SER A 325 -2.51 -15.96 -28.15
C SER A 325 -2.30 -15.13 -29.45
N ASP A 326 -1.39 -14.16 -29.42
CA ASP A 326 -1.09 -13.28 -30.57
C ASP A 326 0.30 -13.50 -31.19
N GLY A 327 1.01 -14.55 -30.76
CA GLY A 327 2.34 -14.93 -31.27
C GLY A 327 3.51 -14.09 -30.75
N ARG A 328 3.29 -13.10 -29.87
CA ARG A 328 4.37 -12.26 -29.31
C ARG A 328 5.09 -12.88 -28.09
N GLY A 329 4.59 -13.99 -27.55
CA GLY A 329 5.04 -14.50 -26.26
C GLY A 329 4.80 -13.47 -25.16
N SER A 330 5.73 -13.33 -24.22
CA SER A 330 5.69 -12.39 -23.09
C SER A 330 6.19 -10.97 -23.42
N ALA A 331 6.43 -10.66 -24.71
CA ALA A 331 6.93 -9.35 -25.13
C ALA A 331 5.85 -8.25 -25.08
N ASP A 332 6.22 -7.07 -24.59
CA ASP A 332 5.30 -5.94 -24.48
C ASP A 332 4.87 -5.40 -25.86
N CYS A 333 3.63 -4.92 -25.93
CA CYS A 333 3.08 -4.25 -27.09
C CYS A 333 2.15 -3.07 -26.75
N HIS A 334 2.02 -2.72 -25.46
CA HIS A 334 1.26 -1.58 -24.98
C HIS A 334 2.17 -0.54 -24.29
N GLY A 335 3.20 -1.02 -23.57
CA GLY A 335 4.19 -0.20 -22.88
C GLY A 335 4.05 -0.19 -21.36
N HIS A 336 2.89 -0.56 -20.85
CA HIS A 336 2.56 -0.47 -19.44
C HIS A 336 3.39 -1.46 -18.61
N GLY A 337 3.45 -2.73 -19.01
CA GLY A 337 4.27 -3.74 -18.34
C GLY A 337 5.76 -3.40 -18.33
N THR A 338 6.29 -2.80 -19.40
CA THR A 338 7.66 -2.26 -19.43
C THR A 338 7.84 -1.09 -18.45
N HIS A 339 6.86 -0.20 -18.31
CA HIS A 339 6.90 0.94 -17.39
C HIS A 339 6.92 0.51 -15.92
N VAL A 340 5.96 -0.34 -15.52
CA VAL A 340 5.91 -0.82 -14.13
C VAL A 340 7.14 -1.67 -13.80
N SER A 341 7.65 -2.49 -14.73
CA SER A 341 8.93 -3.21 -14.56
C SER A 341 10.11 -2.27 -14.32
N GLY A 342 10.14 -1.13 -15.02
CA GLY A 342 11.15 -0.10 -14.83
C GLY A 342 11.09 0.56 -13.45
N THR A 343 9.90 0.70 -12.87
CA THR A 343 9.68 1.26 -11.52
C THR A 343 10.00 0.25 -10.42
N ILE A 344 9.72 -1.04 -10.64
CA ILE A 344 10.16 -2.10 -9.71
C ILE A 344 11.69 -2.18 -9.72
N GLY A 345 12.30 -2.28 -10.89
CA GLY A 345 13.69 -2.76 -11.00
C GLY A 345 14.53 -2.23 -12.15
N GLY A 346 14.19 -1.10 -12.77
CA GLY A 346 15.10 -0.43 -13.70
C GLY A 346 16.38 0.06 -12.99
N SER A 347 17.53 -0.01 -13.65
CA SER A 347 18.82 0.41 -13.07
C SER A 347 18.86 1.88 -12.65
N THR A 348 18.07 2.75 -13.29
CA THR A 348 17.99 4.19 -13.03
C THR A 348 16.64 4.62 -12.44
N TYR A 349 15.54 3.98 -12.86
CA TYR A 349 14.17 4.34 -12.44
C TYR A 349 13.57 3.42 -11.38
N GLY A 350 14.25 2.30 -11.06
CA GLY A 350 13.74 1.28 -10.18
C GLY A 350 14.13 1.46 -8.73
N VAL A 351 13.24 0.99 -7.85
CA VAL A 351 13.48 0.82 -6.40
C VAL A 351 14.48 -0.31 -6.18
N ALA A 352 14.16 -1.53 -6.65
CA ALA A 352 14.98 -2.72 -6.52
C ALA A 352 15.88 -2.93 -7.76
N LYS A 353 16.94 -2.13 -7.87
CA LYS A 353 17.79 -1.96 -9.07
C LYS A 353 18.45 -3.22 -9.66
N SER A 354 18.55 -4.32 -8.90
CA SER A 354 19.16 -5.60 -9.28
C SER A 354 18.19 -6.78 -9.34
N VAL A 355 16.90 -6.57 -9.05
CA VAL A 355 15.88 -7.64 -9.05
C VAL A 355 15.77 -8.34 -10.40
N SER A 356 15.48 -9.65 -10.40
CA SER A 356 15.19 -10.38 -11.64
C SER A 356 13.73 -10.14 -12.05
N ILE A 357 13.47 -9.85 -13.32
CA ILE A 357 12.12 -9.52 -13.82
C ILE A 357 11.59 -10.72 -14.62
N VAL A 358 10.39 -11.21 -14.26
CA VAL A 358 9.72 -12.32 -14.95
C VAL A 358 8.40 -11.83 -15.53
N PRO A 359 8.27 -11.66 -16.86
CA PRO A 359 7.06 -11.14 -17.47
C PRO A 359 5.94 -12.18 -17.52
N VAL A 360 4.75 -11.84 -17.03
CA VAL A 360 3.56 -12.68 -17.06
C VAL A 360 2.49 -11.92 -17.84
N ARG A 361 2.46 -12.12 -19.16
CA ARG A 361 1.62 -11.33 -20.07
C ARG A 361 0.17 -11.82 -20.08
N VAL A 362 -0.70 -11.09 -19.41
CA VAL A 362 -2.13 -11.41 -19.28
C VAL A 362 -3.03 -10.36 -19.93
N LEU A 363 -2.46 -9.24 -20.37
CA LEU A 363 -3.16 -8.17 -21.08
C LEU A 363 -2.63 -8.03 -22.52
N GLY A 364 -3.55 -7.83 -23.46
CA GLY A 364 -3.25 -7.60 -24.87
C GLY A 364 -2.73 -6.19 -25.16
N CYS A 365 -2.48 -5.90 -26.44
CA CYS A 365 -1.95 -4.60 -26.89
C CYS A 365 -2.94 -3.42 -26.72
N THR A 366 -4.16 -3.70 -26.28
CA THR A 366 -5.20 -2.72 -25.89
C THR A 366 -5.23 -2.44 -24.38
N GLY A 367 -4.29 -2.99 -23.60
CA GLY A 367 -4.30 -2.86 -22.13
C GLY A 367 -5.47 -3.58 -21.46
N SER A 368 -6.01 -4.63 -22.10
CA SER A 368 -7.16 -5.40 -21.62
C SER A 368 -6.94 -6.90 -21.77
N GLY A 369 -7.53 -7.71 -20.90
CA GLY A 369 -7.50 -9.17 -20.89
C GLY A 369 -8.71 -9.75 -20.16
N SER A 370 -8.77 -11.07 -19.98
CA SER A 370 -9.84 -11.73 -19.22
C SER A 370 -9.41 -12.07 -17.79
N THR A 371 -10.36 -12.17 -16.85
CA THR A 371 -10.11 -12.65 -15.49
C THR A 371 -9.50 -14.05 -15.51
N SER A 372 -10.02 -14.93 -16.38
CA SER A 372 -9.45 -16.26 -16.64
C SER A 372 -7.97 -16.23 -17.05
N GLY A 373 -7.61 -15.28 -17.93
CA GLY A 373 -6.26 -15.07 -18.44
C GLY A 373 -5.29 -14.52 -17.39
N VAL A 374 -5.79 -13.73 -16.43
CA VAL A 374 -5.03 -13.30 -15.24
C VAL A 374 -4.80 -14.48 -14.29
N ILE A 375 -5.84 -15.26 -13.98
CA ILE A 375 -5.72 -16.47 -13.13
C ILE A 375 -4.77 -17.49 -13.78
N ALA A 376 -4.77 -17.60 -15.12
CA ALA A 376 -3.80 -18.40 -15.87
C ALA A 376 -2.35 -18.01 -15.57
N GLY A 377 -2.06 -16.69 -15.56
CA GLY A 377 -0.76 -16.13 -15.26
C GLY A 377 -0.34 -16.35 -13.81
N ILE A 378 -1.27 -16.20 -12.86
CA ILE A 378 -1.04 -16.48 -11.43
C ILE A 378 -0.73 -17.97 -11.22
N ASN A 379 -1.52 -18.87 -11.81
CA ASN A 379 -1.29 -20.32 -11.73
C ASN A 379 0.07 -20.70 -12.33
N TRP A 380 0.42 -20.15 -13.51
CA TRP A 380 1.75 -20.37 -14.09
C TRP A 380 2.86 -19.88 -13.16
N MET A 381 2.74 -18.67 -12.61
CA MET A 381 3.72 -18.08 -11.69
C MET A 381 3.98 -18.98 -10.48
N ILE A 382 2.92 -19.50 -9.85
CA ILE A 382 3.04 -20.44 -8.72
C ILE A 382 3.80 -21.69 -9.16
N THR A 383 3.44 -22.32 -10.28
CA THR A 383 4.16 -23.50 -10.79
C THR A 383 5.59 -23.23 -11.30
N HIS A 384 5.92 -21.97 -11.61
CA HIS A 384 7.21 -21.56 -12.17
C HIS A 384 8.22 -21.16 -11.09
N HIS A 385 7.78 -20.46 -10.05
CA HIS A 385 8.71 -20.00 -9.02
C HIS A 385 9.28 -21.17 -8.22
N GLN A 386 10.54 -21.04 -7.82
CA GLN A 386 11.27 -22.10 -7.16
C GLN A 386 11.10 -21.96 -5.65
N SER A 387 10.64 -23.02 -4.98
CA SER A 387 10.53 -23.05 -3.52
C SER A 387 11.86 -22.66 -2.87
N GLY A 388 11.82 -21.68 -1.96
CA GLY A 388 13.00 -21.11 -1.32
C GLY A 388 13.73 -20.00 -2.09
N VAL A 389 13.24 -19.61 -3.28
CA VAL A 389 13.68 -18.39 -3.98
C VAL A 389 12.65 -17.28 -3.69
N PRO A 390 13.05 -16.16 -3.06
CA PRO A 390 12.12 -15.09 -2.74
C PRO A 390 11.43 -14.51 -3.99
N ALA A 391 10.12 -14.32 -3.90
CA ALA A 391 9.28 -13.87 -5.00
C ALA A 391 8.33 -12.75 -4.57
N VAL A 392 8.25 -11.73 -5.42
CA VAL A 392 7.21 -10.69 -5.37
C VAL A 392 6.49 -10.68 -6.71
N ALA A 393 5.20 -10.36 -6.72
CA ALA A 393 4.44 -10.11 -7.93
C ALA A 393 3.80 -8.73 -7.87
N ASN A 394 3.74 -8.06 -9.01
CA ASN A 394 3.04 -6.80 -9.20
C ASN A 394 1.88 -6.99 -10.18
N MET A 395 0.66 -6.69 -9.72
CA MET A 395 -0.55 -6.64 -10.55
C MET A 395 -1.03 -5.19 -10.67
N SER A 396 -0.50 -4.47 -11.65
CA SER A 396 -0.92 -3.11 -11.99
C SER A 396 -2.12 -3.14 -12.94
N LEU A 397 -3.18 -3.83 -12.51
CA LEU A 397 -4.40 -4.07 -13.26
C LEU A 397 -5.59 -4.26 -12.31
N GLY A 398 -6.79 -4.09 -12.84
CA GLY A 398 -8.02 -4.17 -12.07
C GLY A 398 -9.27 -4.39 -12.90
N GLY A 399 -10.34 -4.75 -12.20
CA GLY A 399 -11.68 -4.91 -12.76
C GLY A 399 -12.73 -4.96 -11.64
N SER A 400 -13.99 -5.21 -12.00
CA SER A 400 -15.04 -5.47 -11.00
C SER A 400 -14.65 -6.64 -10.09
N PHE A 401 -15.12 -6.62 -8.85
CA PHE A 401 -14.97 -7.73 -7.90
C PHE A 401 -15.13 -9.12 -8.55
N SER A 402 -14.14 -9.98 -8.32
CA SER A 402 -14.09 -11.38 -8.73
C SER A 402 -13.62 -12.21 -7.55
N SER A 403 -14.45 -13.18 -7.16
CA SER A 403 -14.09 -14.12 -6.09
C SER A 403 -12.98 -15.06 -6.52
N SER A 404 -13.00 -15.51 -7.78
CA SER A 404 -11.98 -16.40 -8.35
C SER A 404 -10.59 -15.76 -8.40
N MET A 405 -10.51 -14.47 -8.73
CA MET A 405 -9.23 -13.76 -8.80
C MET A 405 -8.67 -13.47 -7.41
N ASN A 406 -9.52 -13.13 -6.43
CA ASN A 406 -9.10 -12.97 -5.04
C ASN A 406 -8.56 -14.30 -4.46
N GLU A 407 -9.20 -15.43 -4.78
CA GLU A 407 -8.74 -16.76 -4.38
C GLU A 407 -7.40 -17.13 -5.02
N ALA A 408 -7.22 -16.88 -6.33
CA ALA A 408 -5.95 -17.11 -7.01
C ALA A 408 -4.80 -16.28 -6.41
N VAL A 409 -5.06 -15.01 -6.06
CA VAL A 409 -4.11 -14.16 -5.34
C VAL A 409 -3.81 -14.72 -3.94
N ALA A 410 -4.81 -15.25 -3.24
CA ALA A 410 -4.60 -15.85 -1.92
C ALA A 410 -3.74 -17.11 -1.98
N ASN A 411 -3.91 -17.94 -3.00
CA ASN A 411 -3.08 -19.13 -3.20
C ASN A 411 -1.64 -18.78 -3.62
N ALA A 412 -1.41 -17.68 -4.34
CA ALA A 412 -0.06 -17.15 -4.57
C ALA A 412 0.64 -16.71 -3.27
N VAL A 413 -0.10 -16.03 -2.39
CA VAL A 413 0.41 -15.64 -1.06
C VAL A 413 0.67 -16.86 -0.18
N SER A 414 -0.17 -17.89 -0.25
CA SER A 414 -0.02 -19.15 0.48
C SER A 414 1.24 -19.94 0.05
N ASP A 415 1.60 -19.91 -1.23
CA ASP A 415 2.82 -20.56 -1.73
C ASP A 415 4.11 -19.78 -1.41
N GLY A 416 3.99 -18.53 -0.92
CA GLY A 416 5.10 -17.71 -0.45
C GLY A 416 5.42 -16.48 -1.30
N ILE A 417 4.56 -16.10 -2.25
CA ILE A 417 4.76 -14.94 -3.13
C ILE A 417 4.15 -13.69 -2.51
N VAL A 418 4.92 -12.60 -2.42
CA VAL A 418 4.39 -11.30 -1.98
C VAL A 418 3.59 -10.66 -3.11
N MET A 419 2.30 -10.40 -2.91
CA MET A 419 1.41 -9.85 -3.94
C MET A 419 1.15 -8.35 -3.71
N ALA A 420 1.75 -7.48 -4.53
CA ALA A 420 1.43 -6.05 -4.57
C ALA A 420 0.44 -5.77 -5.71
N VAL A 421 -0.64 -5.03 -5.42
CA VAL A 421 -1.74 -4.82 -6.37
C VAL A 421 -2.20 -3.36 -6.40
N ALA A 422 -2.65 -2.90 -7.57
CA ALA A 422 -3.25 -1.57 -7.72
C ALA A 422 -4.61 -1.48 -7.01
N ALA A 423 -4.88 -0.37 -6.31
CA ALA A 423 -6.18 -0.14 -5.67
C ALA A 423 -7.32 0.19 -6.66
N GLY A 424 -6.98 0.69 -7.85
CA GLY A 424 -7.90 1.10 -8.91
C GLY A 424 -8.06 2.61 -9.06
N ASN A 425 -8.42 3.07 -10.27
CA ASN A 425 -8.48 4.51 -10.63
C ASN A 425 -9.91 5.08 -10.74
N SER A 426 -10.86 4.62 -9.92
CA SER A 426 -12.28 5.03 -10.01
C SER A 426 -12.74 6.04 -8.95
N ASN A 427 -11.84 6.55 -8.09
CA ASN A 427 -12.17 7.34 -6.90
C ASN A 427 -13.33 6.70 -6.08
N ALA A 428 -13.25 5.39 -5.90
CA ALA A 428 -14.28 4.56 -5.30
C ALA A 428 -13.69 3.67 -4.19
N ASN A 429 -14.55 2.89 -3.52
CA ASN A 429 -14.09 1.92 -2.53
C ASN A 429 -13.32 0.78 -3.22
N ALA A 430 -12.04 0.59 -2.89
CA ALA A 430 -11.16 -0.44 -3.42
C ALA A 430 -11.73 -1.87 -3.23
N CYS A 431 -12.51 -2.10 -2.17
CA CYS A 431 -13.17 -3.38 -1.89
C CYS A 431 -14.18 -3.82 -2.97
N ASN A 432 -14.61 -2.93 -3.87
CA ASN A 432 -15.53 -3.26 -4.98
C ASN A 432 -14.80 -3.79 -6.23
N TYR A 433 -13.47 -3.84 -6.20
CA TYR A 433 -12.60 -4.19 -7.33
C TYR A 433 -11.73 -5.39 -6.96
N SER A 434 -11.30 -6.14 -7.97
CA SER A 434 -10.31 -7.21 -7.80
C SER A 434 -9.15 -6.96 -8.76
N PRO A 435 -7.90 -7.26 -8.38
CA PRO A 435 -7.47 -7.94 -7.15
C PRO A 435 -7.45 -7.07 -5.87
N ALA A 436 -7.76 -5.76 -5.93
CA ALA A 436 -7.71 -4.83 -4.79
C ALA A 436 -8.51 -5.24 -3.52
N SER A 437 -9.49 -6.13 -3.63
CA SER A 437 -10.27 -6.67 -2.50
C SER A 437 -9.72 -7.97 -1.90
N ALA A 438 -8.61 -8.50 -2.43
CA ALA A 438 -7.95 -9.69 -1.90
C ALA A 438 -7.19 -9.36 -0.60
N GLN A 439 -7.79 -9.66 0.56
CA GLN A 439 -7.31 -9.28 1.90
C GLN A 439 -5.89 -9.74 2.30
N VAL A 440 -5.25 -10.61 1.51
CA VAL A 440 -3.89 -11.11 1.74
C VAL A 440 -2.86 -10.52 0.79
N ALA A 441 -3.30 -9.73 -0.20
CA ALA A 441 -2.42 -8.87 -0.98
C ALA A 441 -1.98 -7.64 -0.18
N ILE A 442 -1.21 -6.78 -0.84
CA ILE A 442 -0.87 -5.43 -0.43
C ILE A 442 -1.47 -4.49 -1.48
N THR A 443 -2.62 -3.89 -1.18
CA THR A 443 -3.36 -3.02 -2.08
C THR A 443 -2.86 -1.58 -1.97
N VAL A 444 -2.43 -1.03 -3.11
CA VAL A 444 -1.64 0.20 -3.17
C VAL A 444 -2.43 1.36 -3.79
N GLY A 445 -2.67 2.40 -3.00
CA GLY A 445 -3.21 3.68 -3.46
C GLY A 445 -2.14 4.60 -4.04
N ALA A 446 -2.56 5.58 -4.84
CA ALA A 446 -1.66 6.54 -5.51
C ALA A 446 -1.63 7.91 -4.80
N THR A 447 -0.42 8.48 -4.67
CA THR A 447 -0.21 9.88 -4.25
C THR A 447 0.36 10.77 -5.35
N THR A 448 0.15 12.08 -5.17
CA THR A 448 0.88 13.15 -5.88
C THR A 448 2.19 13.48 -5.18
N SER A 449 3.06 14.26 -5.83
CA SER A 449 4.32 14.75 -5.25
C SER A 449 4.15 15.81 -4.15
N ALA A 450 2.91 16.13 -3.77
CA ALA A 450 2.58 17.06 -2.69
C ALA A 450 1.99 16.34 -1.46
N ASP A 451 2.17 15.01 -1.38
CA ASP A 451 1.53 14.13 -0.40
C ASP A 451 0.01 14.34 -0.31
N GLU A 452 -0.64 14.40 -1.47
CA GLU A 452 -2.10 14.32 -1.59
C GLU A 452 -2.47 12.96 -2.18
N ARG A 453 -3.58 12.36 -1.74
CA ARG A 453 -4.15 11.22 -2.47
C ARG A 453 -4.50 11.69 -3.88
N ALA A 454 -3.99 11.00 -4.89
CA ALA A 454 -4.31 11.30 -6.27
C ALA A 454 -5.82 11.16 -6.50
N SER A 455 -6.43 12.13 -7.19
CA SER A 455 -7.90 12.26 -7.28
C SER A 455 -8.61 11.06 -7.89
N TYR A 456 -7.93 10.28 -8.74
CA TYR A 456 -8.41 9.02 -9.32
C TYR A 456 -8.29 7.81 -8.37
N SER A 457 -7.37 7.83 -7.40
CA SER A 457 -7.07 6.66 -6.57
C SER A 457 -8.30 6.20 -5.80
N ASN A 458 -8.61 4.91 -5.87
CA ASN A 458 -9.54 4.28 -4.94
C ASN A 458 -9.05 4.39 -3.48
N TYR A 459 -9.97 4.17 -2.55
CA TYR A 459 -9.80 4.37 -1.11
C TYR A 459 -10.58 3.32 -0.30
N GLY A 460 -10.50 3.36 1.03
CA GLY A 460 -11.30 2.53 1.94
C GLY A 460 -10.56 1.31 2.51
N ASN A 461 -11.27 0.50 3.28
CA ASN A 461 -10.69 -0.51 4.19
C ASN A 461 -9.89 -1.64 3.53
N CYS A 462 -9.92 -1.77 2.19
CA CYS A 462 -9.11 -2.75 1.45
C CYS A 462 -7.81 -2.15 0.91
N LEU A 463 -7.46 -0.91 1.27
CA LEU A 463 -6.20 -0.25 0.92
C LEU A 463 -5.23 -0.39 2.11
N ASP A 464 -4.08 -1.04 1.88
CA ASP A 464 -3.06 -1.31 2.89
C ASP A 464 -1.99 -0.22 3.00
N ILE A 465 -1.68 0.44 1.88
CA ILE A 465 -0.61 1.45 1.81
C ILE A 465 -0.79 2.36 0.58
N PHE A 466 -0.14 3.51 0.58
CA PHE A 466 -0.01 4.39 -0.57
C PHE A 466 1.44 4.42 -1.08
N ALA A 467 1.61 4.76 -2.35
CA ALA A 467 2.90 5.04 -2.96
C ALA A 467 2.80 6.12 -4.06
N PRO A 468 3.94 6.71 -4.48
CA PRO A 468 4.01 7.66 -5.59
C PRO A 468 3.34 7.09 -6.85
N GLY A 469 2.22 7.70 -7.28
CA GLY A 469 1.43 7.22 -8.40
C GLY A 469 1.18 8.24 -9.50
N SER A 470 1.43 9.53 -9.26
CA SER A 470 1.23 10.60 -10.25
C SER A 470 2.53 11.00 -10.97
N SER A 471 2.47 11.11 -12.30
CA SER A 471 3.57 11.59 -13.16
C SER A 471 4.91 10.82 -13.00
N ILE A 472 4.82 9.52 -12.69
CA ILE A 472 5.96 8.63 -12.47
C ILE A 472 6.69 8.36 -13.78
N VAL A 473 7.97 8.74 -13.84
CA VAL A 473 8.83 8.53 -15.01
C VAL A 473 9.48 7.15 -14.91
N SER A 474 9.33 6.34 -15.96
CA SER A 474 9.96 5.03 -16.05
C SER A 474 10.18 4.60 -17.51
N SER A 475 10.70 3.39 -17.69
CA SER A 475 10.99 2.73 -18.97
C SER A 475 9.76 2.66 -19.89
N TRP A 476 9.94 2.60 -21.21
CA TRP A 476 8.84 2.54 -22.16
C TRP A 476 9.15 1.64 -23.37
N PHE A 477 8.17 0.88 -23.84
CA PHE A 477 8.41 -0.15 -24.86
C PHE A 477 8.78 0.34 -26.26
N SER A 478 8.65 1.62 -26.59
CA SER A 478 8.82 2.08 -27.99
C SER A 478 10.26 1.99 -28.50
N SER A 479 11.27 2.04 -27.62
CA SER A 479 12.67 1.76 -27.94
C SER A 479 13.39 1.16 -26.73
N SER A 480 14.58 0.59 -26.92
CA SER A 480 15.42 0.03 -25.86
C SER A 480 15.91 1.07 -24.83
N ASN A 481 15.62 2.36 -25.01
CA ASN A 481 15.97 3.46 -24.12
C ASN A 481 14.82 4.48 -23.94
N ALA A 482 13.59 4.14 -24.37
CA ALA A 482 12.49 5.09 -24.28
C ALA A 482 12.00 5.22 -22.83
N ILE A 483 11.52 6.41 -22.47
CA ILE A 483 10.94 6.65 -21.15
C ILE A 483 9.59 7.36 -21.30
N ARG A 484 8.72 7.19 -20.32
CA ARG A 484 7.40 7.83 -20.29
C ARG A 484 7.02 8.19 -18.85
N SER A 485 6.38 9.34 -18.69
CA SER A 485 5.67 9.69 -17.46
C SER A 485 4.23 9.17 -17.55
N LEU A 486 3.77 8.47 -16.51
CA LEU A 486 2.41 7.95 -16.39
C LEU A 486 1.84 8.23 -14.99
N SER A 487 0.51 8.19 -14.89
CA SER A 487 -0.24 8.34 -13.65
C SER A 487 -1.19 7.17 -13.45
N GLY A 488 -1.33 6.70 -12.22
CA GLY A 488 -2.28 5.65 -11.86
C GLY A 488 -1.88 4.91 -10.58
N THR A 489 -2.83 4.18 -9.98
CA THR A 489 -2.49 3.19 -8.94
C THR A 489 -1.60 2.08 -9.51
N SER A 490 -1.67 1.82 -10.82
CA SER A 490 -0.68 1.06 -11.58
C SER A 490 0.78 1.52 -11.44
N MET A 491 1.03 2.81 -11.22
CA MET A 491 2.38 3.35 -11.02
C MET A 491 2.79 3.39 -9.54
N ALA A 492 1.82 3.36 -8.64
CA ALA A 492 2.06 3.27 -7.20
C ALA A 492 2.47 1.85 -6.77
N SER A 493 1.68 0.84 -7.16
CA SER A 493 1.93 -0.60 -6.89
C SER A 493 3.40 -1.06 -7.09
N PRO A 494 4.08 -0.74 -8.22
CA PRO A 494 5.45 -1.21 -8.46
C PRO A 494 6.50 -0.63 -7.50
N HIS A 495 6.26 0.52 -6.86
CA HIS A 495 7.16 1.01 -5.80
C HIS A 495 7.10 0.09 -4.58
N VAL A 496 5.91 -0.40 -4.21
CA VAL A 496 5.70 -1.33 -3.10
C VAL A 496 6.22 -2.73 -3.43
N ALA A 497 6.05 -3.19 -4.68
CA ALA A 497 6.66 -4.43 -5.14
C ALA A 497 8.20 -4.36 -5.10
N GLY A 498 8.78 -3.21 -5.45
CA GLY A 498 10.21 -2.94 -5.29
C GLY A 498 10.65 -2.95 -3.82
N ALA A 499 9.91 -2.25 -2.94
CA ALA A 499 10.17 -2.23 -1.50
C ALA A 499 10.11 -3.62 -0.86
N ALA A 500 9.13 -4.45 -1.26
CA ALA A 500 9.05 -5.85 -0.86
C ALA A 500 10.27 -6.67 -1.32
N ALA A 501 10.80 -6.43 -2.52
CA ALA A 501 12.02 -7.07 -2.98
C ALA A 501 13.27 -6.64 -2.18
N LEU A 502 13.33 -5.39 -1.69
CA LEU A 502 14.40 -4.95 -0.79
C LEU A 502 14.33 -5.68 0.58
N LEU A 503 13.12 -5.87 1.12
CA LEU A 503 12.90 -6.65 2.36
C LEU A 503 13.23 -8.14 2.20
N LEU A 504 12.93 -8.72 1.04
CA LEU A 504 13.23 -10.11 0.71
C LEU A 504 14.73 -10.37 0.40
N GLU A 505 15.50 -9.32 0.07
CA GLU A 505 16.97 -9.41 0.05
C GLU A 505 17.55 -9.39 1.47
N SER A 506 16.99 -8.55 2.37
CA SER A 506 17.50 -8.44 3.75
C SER A 506 17.16 -9.65 4.63
N ASP A 507 16.01 -10.28 4.41
CA ASP A 507 15.67 -11.60 4.96
C ASP A 507 14.88 -12.44 3.93
N SER A 508 15.58 -13.37 3.29
CA SER A 508 15.02 -14.28 2.28
C SER A 508 14.11 -15.38 2.84
N ALA A 509 14.00 -15.52 4.17
CA ALA A 509 13.08 -16.44 4.82
C ALA A 509 11.76 -15.78 5.24
N MET A 510 11.60 -14.47 4.98
CA MET A 510 10.43 -13.71 5.40
C MET A 510 9.16 -14.15 4.65
N SER A 511 8.11 -14.52 5.41
CA SER A 511 6.82 -14.86 4.82
C SER A 511 6.12 -13.61 4.24
N PRO A 512 5.22 -13.75 3.25
CA PRO A 512 4.51 -12.61 2.69
C PRO A 512 3.75 -11.76 3.72
N ALA A 513 3.18 -12.39 4.75
CA ALA A 513 2.53 -11.68 5.85
C ALA A 513 3.54 -10.81 6.65
N ALA A 514 4.75 -11.30 6.90
CA ALA A 514 5.80 -10.55 7.57
C ALA A 514 6.38 -9.42 6.69
N VAL A 515 6.47 -9.62 5.37
CA VAL A 515 6.83 -8.55 4.41
C VAL A 515 5.80 -7.42 4.45
N ARG A 516 4.50 -7.76 4.38
CA ARG A 516 3.41 -6.78 4.51
C ARG A 516 3.46 -6.04 5.83
N GLU A 517 3.63 -6.76 6.94
CA GLU A 517 3.70 -6.17 8.28
C GLU A 517 4.87 -5.18 8.41
N LYS A 518 6.05 -5.51 7.88
CA LYS A 518 7.18 -4.58 7.83
C LYS A 518 6.90 -3.35 6.96
N LEU A 519 6.31 -3.52 5.77
CA LEU A 519 5.96 -2.38 4.90
C LEU A 519 4.99 -1.41 5.59
N ILE A 520 3.98 -1.93 6.30
CA ILE A 520 3.02 -1.16 7.09
C ILE A 520 3.70 -0.49 8.28
N THR A 521 4.52 -1.22 9.04
CA THR A 521 5.22 -0.74 10.24
C THR A 521 6.23 0.37 9.92
N PHE A 522 6.93 0.28 8.79
CA PHE A 522 8.00 1.20 8.43
C PHE A 522 7.55 2.37 7.55
N ALA A 523 6.33 2.32 7.01
CA ALA A 523 5.70 3.40 6.26
C ALA A 523 5.81 4.77 6.97
N THR A 524 5.67 5.85 6.22
CA THR A 524 5.49 7.20 6.78
C THR A 524 3.99 7.42 7.02
N PRO A 525 3.52 7.44 8.27
CA PRO A 525 2.12 7.66 8.56
C PRO A 525 1.75 9.14 8.47
N ASP A 526 0.46 9.41 8.27
CA ASP A 526 -0.16 10.73 8.33
C ASP A 526 0.43 11.82 7.41
N ALA A 527 1.27 11.43 6.44
CA ALA A 527 1.78 12.31 5.39
C ALA A 527 0.66 12.76 4.43
N ILE A 528 -0.33 11.91 4.17
CA ILE A 528 -1.20 12.05 2.99
C ILE A 528 -2.45 12.85 3.34
N SER A 529 -2.61 14.00 2.69
CA SER A 529 -3.85 14.76 2.73
C SER A 529 -4.93 14.07 1.87
N GLY A 530 -6.17 14.04 2.39
CA GLY A 530 -7.32 13.52 1.65
C GLY A 530 -7.30 12.00 1.36
N ALA A 531 -6.62 11.19 2.19
CA ALA A 531 -6.47 9.74 2.06
C ALA A 531 -7.77 8.93 1.80
N GLY A 532 -8.94 9.51 2.10
CA GLY A 532 -10.25 8.92 1.81
C GLY A 532 -10.85 8.20 3.01
N SER A 533 -12.17 8.09 3.05
CA SER A 533 -12.87 7.50 4.19
C SER A 533 -12.60 6.00 4.30
N GLY A 534 -12.11 5.55 5.45
CA GLY A 534 -11.78 4.14 5.72
C GLY A 534 -10.42 3.67 5.20
N SER A 535 -9.67 4.52 4.48
CA SER A 535 -8.27 4.22 4.15
C SER A 535 -7.38 4.34 5.39
N VAL A 536 -6.31 3.55 5.45
CA VAL A 536 -5.14 3.92 6.25
C VAL A 536 -4.50 5.21 5.72
N ASN A 537 -3.62 5.85 6.50
CA ASN A 537 -2.80 6.96 6.04
C ASN A 537 -1.32 6.59 6.18
N LEU A 538 -0.84 5.73 5.28
CA LEU A 538 0.52 5.17 5.31
C LEU A 538 1.15 5.30 3.91
N LEU A 539 2.29 5.96 3.80
CA LEU A 539 3.08 6.09 2.57
C LEU A 539 4.30 5.17 2.62
N VAL A 540 4.55 4.37 1.58
CA VAL A 540 5.68 3.43 1.54
C VAL A 540 7.03 4.12 1.81
N TYR A 541 7.88 3.45 2.59
CA TYR A 541 9.21 3.91 2.97
C TYR A 541 10.23 2.78 2.75
N THR A 542 11.44 3.10 2.27
CA THR A 542 12.42 2.11 1.79
C THR A 542 13.87 2.34 2.22
N LYS A 543 14.14 3.33 3.08
CA LYS A 543 15.53 3.63 3.46
C LYS A 543 16.16 2.44 4.20
N SER A 544 17.45 2.26 3.97
CA SER A 544 18.34 1.22 4.51
C SER A 544 18.10 0.82 5.96
N ALA A 545 17.79 1.79 6.83
CA ALA A 545 17.67 1.57 8.26
C ALA A 545 16.36 0.92 8.73
N TRP A 546 15.40 0.67 7.82
CA TRP A 546 14.02 0.18 8.11
C TRP A 546 13.49 0.66 9.47
N SER A 547 13.71 1.93 9.77
CA SER A 547 13.54 2.42 11.13
C SER A 547 12.06 2.69 11.29
N ALA A 548 11.41 1.93 12.17
CA ALA A 548 10.06 2.26 12.60
C ALA A 548 10.06 3.74 12.97
N PRO A 549 9.16 4.56 12.39
CA PRO A 549 9.03 5.93 12.87
C PRO A 549 8.74 5.82 14.37
N VAL A 550 9.34 6.71 15.18
CA VAL A 550 9.08 6.76 16.64
C VAL A 550 7.57 6.63 16.80
N PRO A 551 7.07 5.55 17.46
CA PRO A 551 5.70 5.09 17.29
C PRO A 551 4.71 6.25 17.26
N ILE A 552 4.04 6.42 16.12
CA ILE A 552 3.18 7.58 15.91
C ILE A 552 1.81 7.26 16.49
N ALA A 553 1.42 8.05 17.50
CA ALA A 553 0.14 7.92 18.18
C ALA A 553 -1.03 7.84 17.18
N PRO A 554 -2.17 7.24 17.55
CA PRO A 554 -3.29 7.09 16.63
C PRO A 554 -3.75 8.43 16.05
N SER A 555 -4.37 8.40 14.88
CA SER A 555 -5.08 9.58 14.34
C SER A 555 -6.16 10.07 15.32
N VAL A 556 -6.63 11.32 15.18
CA VAL A 556 -7.54 11.91 16.18
C VAL A 556 -8.91 11.19 16.19
N PRO A 557 -9.56 11.04 17.37
CA PRO A 557 -10.96 10.59 17.46
C PRO A 557 -11.90 11.52 16.69
N ARG A 558 -12.97 10.94 16.12
CA ARG A 558 -13.88 11.63 15.19
C ARG A 558 -15.30 11.71 15.73
N ASP A 559 -16.09 12.63 15.17
CA ASP A 559 -17.53 12.74 15.37
C ASP A 559 -17.96 12.72 16.86
N LEU A 560 -17.23 13.46 17.71
CA LEU A 560 -17.49 13.55 19.14
C LEU A 560 -18.82 14.27 19.42
N ILE A 561 -19.74 13.55 20.07
CA ILE A 561 -21.03 14.02 20.54
C ILE A 561 -21.00 14.10 22.07
N ALA A 562 -21.59 15.16 22.62
CA ALA A 562 -21.80 15.33 24.06
C ALA A 562 -23.27 15.65 24.36
N ILE A 563 -23.85 14.96 25.35
CA ILE A 563 -25.23 15.14 25.79
C ILE A 563 -25.21 15.44 27.29
N GLY A 564 -25.70 16.63 27.67
CA GLY A 564 -25.78 17.06 29.07
C GLY A 564 -26.86 16.29 29.85
N GLY A 565 -26.53 15.91 31.08
CA GLY A 565 -27.43 15.31 32.06
C GLY A 565 -27.33 16.00 33.42
N ASN A 566 -27.96 15.45 34.46
CA ASN A 566 -27.86 16.00 35.81
C ASN A 566 -26.44 15.79 36.37
N ALA A 567 -25.72 16.88 36.65
CA ALA A 567 -24.35 16.92 37.13
C ALA A 567 -23.35 16.06 36.32
N SER A 568 -23.65 15.82 35.04
CA SER A 568 -22.93 14.86 34.18
C SER A 568 -23.12 15.16 32.69
N ALA A 569 -22.27 14.57 31.85
CA ALA A 569 -22.42 14.55 30.40
C ALA A 569 -22.09 13.15 29.85
N ALA A 570 -22.95 12.61 28.99
CA ALA A 570 -22.69 11.40 28.24
C ALA A 570 -21.97 11.76 26.92
N LEU A 571 -20.86 11.09 26.64
CA LEU A 571 -20.01 11.29 25.47
C LEU A 571 -19.98 10.02 24.61
N SER A 572 -19.99 10.20 23.29
CA SER A 572 -19.73 9.13 22.33
C SER A 572 -18.99 9.67 21.11
N TRP A 573 -18.07 8.89 20.57
CA TRP A 573 -17.26 9.25 19.41
C TRP A 573 -17.05 8.06 18.47
N VAL A 574 -16.48 8.33 17.31
CA VAL A 574 -15.97 7.34 16.37
C VAL A 574 -14.46 7.20 16.58
N ALA A 575 -13.97 5.97 16.53
CA ALA A 575 -12.55 5.66 16.66
C ALA A 575 -11.68 6.38 15.60
N PRO A 576 -10.37 6.58 15.88
CA PRO A 576 -9.36 6.96 14.91
C PRO A 576 -9.52 6.24 13.56
N THR A 577 -9.32 6.94 12.45
CA THR A 577 -9.35 6.31 11.11
C THR A 577 -8.16 5.34 10.93
N SER A 578 -7.01 5.73 11.47
CA SER A 578 -5.79 4.94 11.55
C SER A 578 -5.35 4.80 13.00
N SER A 579 -5.04 3.58 13.40
CA SER A 579 -4.30 3.23 14.62
C SER A 579 -2.78 3.39 14.45
N ASN A 580 -2.31 3.70 13.23
CA ASN A 580 -0.88 3.81 12.88
C ASN A 580 -0.08 2.56 13.31
N GLY A 581 -0.66 1.38 13.04
CA GLY A 581 -0.09 0.07 13.39
C GLY A 581 -0.17 -0.30 14.88
N ASN A 582 -0.70 0.57 15.74
CA ASN A 582 -0.71 0.38 17.20
C ASN A 582 -2.14 0.45 17.74
N GLU A 583 -2.72 -0.71 18.10
CA GLU A 583 -4.11 -0.80 18.61
C GLU A 583 -4.42 0.25 19.69
N VAL A 584 -5.58 0.89 19.60
CA VAL A 584 -6.02 1.89 20.58
C VAL A 584 -6.34 1.17 21.89
N THR A 585 -5.53 1.41 22.92
CA THR A 585 -5.65 0.82 24.25
C THR A 585 -6.47 1.65 25.21
N ASP A 586 -6.55 2.97 24.99
CA ASP A 586 -7.22 3.91 25.89
C ASP A 586 -7.75 5.16 25.16
N TYR A 587 -8.60 5.94 25.83
CA TYR A 587 -9.02 7.27 25.39
C TYR A 587 -8.92 8.28 26.54
N VAL A 588 -8.18 9.38 26.33
CA VAL A 588 -8.12 10.48 27.30
C VAL A 588 -9.29 11.42 27.07
N VAL A 589 -10.22 11.48 28.02
CA VAL A 589 -11.37 12.40 28.00
C VAL A 589 -11.02 13.69 28.76
N GLU A 590 -11.11 14.83 28.09
CA GLU A 590 -10.88 16.14 28.70
C GLU A 590 -12.12 17.05 28.60
N TYR A 591 -12.35 17.83 29.65
CA TYR A 591 -13.44 18.79 29.74
C TYR A 591 -12.96 20.18 30.22
N SER A 592 -13.67 21.23 29.83
CA SER A 592 -13.34 22.62 30.19
C SER A 592 -14.59 23.43 30.50
N SER A 593 -14.60 24.13 31.65
CA SER A 593 -15.66 25.05 32.08
C SER A 593 -15.39 26.52 31.76
N ASN A 594 -14.21 26.84 31.21
CA ASN A 594 -13.73 28.20 30.98
C ASN A 594 -13.41 28.46 29.50
N ASN A 595 -14.26 27.92 28.62
CA ASN A 595 -14.17 28.06 27.16
C ASN A 595 -12.80 27.64 26.57
N GLY A 596 -12.22 26.56 27.10
CA GLY A 596 -10.99 25.96 26.60
C GLY A 596 -9.70 26.58 27.13
N ALA A 597 -9.77 27.59 28.01
CA ALA A 597 -8.59 28.25 28.58
C ALA A 597 -7.82 27.36 29.58
N ALA A 598 -8.49 26.39 30.21
CA ALA A 598 -7.89 25.29 30.94
C ALA A 598 -8.73 24.02 30.74
N TRP A 599 -8.07 22.87 30.71
CA TRP A 599 -8.69 21.56 30.55
C TRP A 599 -8.43 20.70 31.79
N SER A 600 -9.42 19.89 32.14
CA SER A 600 -9.35 18.89 33.20
C SER A 600 -9.56 17.51 32.58
N THR A 601 -8.70 16.56 32.91
CA THR A 601 -8.87 15.16 32.51
C THR A 601 -9.92 14.49 33.40
N PHE A 602 -10.91 13.84 32.79
CA PHE A 602 -11.79 12.92 33.51
C PHE A 602 -11.07 11.58 33.69
N ASN A 603 -11.20 10.96 34.85
CA ASN A 603 -10.57 9.68 35.15
C ASN A 603 -11.64 8.57 35.14
N ASP A 604 -11.85 7.98 33.97
CA ASP A 604 -12.63 6.77 33.73
C ASP A 604 -11.80 5.48 33.83
N GLY A 605 -10.47 5.59 33.91
CA GLY A 605 -9.54 4.47 33.86
C GLY A 605 -9.35 3.94 32.44
N THR A 606 -8.44 2.98 32.27
CA THR A 606 -8.03 2.55 30.92
C THR A 606 -9.13 1.78 30.19
N SER A 607 -9.58 2.31 29.04
CA SER A 607 -10.69 1.78 28.25
C SER A 607 -10.57 2.10 26.76
N ALA A 608 -10.60 1.06 25.92
CA ALA A 608 -10.72 1.20 24.46
C ALA A 608 -12.16 1.47 23.98
N SER A 609 -13.11 1.74 24.89
CA SER A 609 -14.51 2.01 24.54
C SER A 609 -14.67 3.41 23.95
N THR A 610 -15.46 3.57 22.88
CA THR A 610 -15.68 4.88 22.24
C THR A 610 -16.82 5.70 22.86
N SER A 611 -17.00 5.57 24.18
CA SER A 611 -17.99 6.30 24.96
C SER A 611 -17.59 6.41 26.43
N ALA A 612 -17.98 7.51 27.09
CA ALA A 612 -17.71 7.79 28.49
C ALA A 612 -18.85 8.62 29.11
N THR A 613 -18.96 8.65 30.43
CA THR A 613 -19.88 9.55 31.15
C THR A 613 -19.11 10.38 32.16
N VAL A 614 -18.87 11.65 31.83
CA VAL A 614 -18.19 12.60 32.71
C VAL A 614 -19.14 13.00 33.83
N THR A 615 -18.73 12.86 35.09
CA THR A 615 -19.55 13.15 36.28
C THR A 615 -18.95 14.25 37.15
N GLY A 616 -19.73 14.80 38.08
CA GLY A 616 -19.29 15.87 38.99
C GLY A 616 -19.29 17.26 38.35
N LEU A 617 -20.04 17.42 37.25
CA LEU A 617 -20.17 18.69 36.54
C LEU A 617 -21.21 19.61 37.21
N VAL A 618 -21.10 20.91 37.02
CA VAL A 618 -22.02 21.89 37.62
C VAL A 618 -23.21 22.16 36.70
N ASN A 619 -24.43 21.95 37.21
CA ASN A 619 -25.66 22.27 36.47
C ASN A 619 -25.72 23.76 36.04
N SER A 620 -26.43 24.05 34.95
CA SER A 620 -26.54 25.36 34.30
C SER A 620 -25.21 25.93 33.78
N THR A 621 -24.15 25.12 33.69
CA THR A 621 -22.85 25.50 33.14
C THR A 621 -22.66 24.86 31.76
N VAL A 622 -22.09 25.60 30.82
CA VAL A 622 -21.66 25.08 29.51
C VAL A 622 -20.24 24.55 29.65
N TYR A 623 -20.03 23.30 29.24
CA TYR A 623 -18.70 22.69 29.17
C TYR A 623 -18.33 22.41 27.71
N LEU A 624 -17.04 22.54 27.41
CA LEU A 624 -16.41 21.95 26.23
C LEU A 624 -15.86 20.57 26.57
N PHE A 625 -15.88 19.66 25.59
CA PHE A 625 -15.32 18.32 25.67
C PHE A 625 -14.45 18.04 24.46
N ARG A 626 -13.35 17.31 24.65
CA ARG A 626 -12.49 16.77 23.59
C ARG A 626 -11.95 15.40 24.03
N VAL A 627 -11.59 14.56 23.07
CA VAL A 627 -11.05 13.21 23.34
C VAL A 627 -9.79 12.97 22.52
N SER A 628 -8.77 12.36 23.12
CA SER A 628 -7.59 11.82 22.42
C SER A 628 -7.58 10.29 22.51
N ALA A 629 -7.11 9.61 21.46
CA ALA A 629 -6.84 8.17 21.50
C ALA A 629 -5.43 7.90 22.05
N VAL A 630 -5.22 6.73 22.67
CA VAL A 630 -3.93 6.29 23.20
C VAL A 630 -3.64 4.88 22.68
N SER A 631 -2.39 4.61 22.33
CA SER A 631 -1.88 3.26 22.13
C SER A 631 -0.49 3.10 22.75
N SER A 632 0.18 1.97 22.51
CA SER A 632 1.62 1.79 22.74
C SER A 632 2.49 2.89 22.10
N ALA A 633 1.95 3.59 21.09
CA ALA A 633 2.59 4.71 20.41
C ALA A 633 2.40 6.08 21.10
N GLY A 634 1.67 6.15 22.21
CA GLY A 634 1.34 7.39 22.90
C GLY A 634 -0.02 7.96 22.53
N THR A 635 -0.22 9.25 22.81
CA THR A 635 -1.53 9.91 22.78
C THR A 635 -1.69 10.81 21.57
N SER A 636 -2.83 10.70 20.88
CA SER A 636 -3.18 11.51 19.71
C SER A 636 -3.34 12.99 20.08
N SER A 637 -3.27 13.87 19.07
CA SER A 637 -3.90 15.19 19.16
C SER A 637 -5.38 15.05 19.55
N PRO A 638 -5.98 16.00 20.28
CA PRO A 638 -7.39 15.92 20.64
C PRO A 638 -8.31 16.05 19.41
N SER A 639 -9.50 15.47 19.52
CA SER A 639 -10.62 15.71 18.61
C SER A 639 -10.98 17.21 18.52
N SER A 640 -11.76 17.58 17.51
CA SER A 640 -12.54 18.82 17.57
C SER A 640 -13.37 18.86 18.86
N SER A 641 -13.48 20.05 19.46
CA SER A 641 -14.22 20.21 20.71
C SER A 641 -15.71 20.39 20.47
N THR A 642 -16.52 19.74 21.29
CA THR A 642 -17.99 19.86 21.28
C THR A 642 -18.48 20.45 22.60
N THR A 643 -19.69 21.01 22.63
CA THR A 643 -20.27 21.63 23.85
C THR A 643 -21.51 20.90 24.35
N ALA A 644 -21.69 20.89 25.67
CA ALA A 644 -22.96 20.53 26.29
C ALA A 644 -23.25 21.43 27.49
N THR A 645 -24.53 21.77 27.68
CA THR A 645 -25.00 22.49 28.86
C THR A 645 -25.55 21.50 29.88
N ILE A 646 -25.01 21.52 31.09
CA ILE A 646 -25.25 20.51 32.12
C ILE A 646 -26.53 20.83 32.89
N GLY A 647 -27.27 19.81 33.33
CA GLY A 647 -28.42 19.97 34.21
C GLY A 647 -29.68 20.56 33.56
N ILE A 648 -29.69 20.75 32.23
CA ILE A 648 -30.95 20.98 31.50
C ILE A 648 -31.64 19.61 31.37
N PRO A 649 -32.88 19.44 31.87
CA PRO A 649 -33.63 18.21 31.64
C PRO A 649 -33.84 17.98 30.15
N GLY A 650 -33.78 16.71 29.71
CA GLY A 650 -34.13 16.33 28.34
C GLY A 650 -35.60 16.61 28.02
N ALA A 651 -36.00 16.33 26.78
CA ALA A 651 -37.42 16.34 26.43
C ALA A 651 -38.16 15.23 27.22
N PRO A 652 -39.37 15.47 27.75
CA PRO A 652 -40.15 14.42 28.41
C PRO A 652 -40.48 13.28 27.45
N ASN A 653 -40.39 12.05 27.95
CA ASN A 653 -40.60 10.84 27.17
C ASN A 653 -42.10 10.49 27.05
N SER A 654 -42.45 9.69 26.04
CA SER A 654 -43.76 9.02 25.91
C SER A 654 -44.99 9.94 26.07
N LEU A 655 -45.01 11.10 25.40
CA LEU A 655 -46.19 11.96 25.35
C LEU A 655 -47.38 11.23 24.72
N LEU A 656 -48.40 10.96 25.54
CA LEU A 656 -49.63 10.28 25.15
C LEU A 656 -50.85 11.20 25.35
N PRO A 657 -51.52 11.63 24.26
CA PRO A 657 -52.79 12.33 24.32
C PRO A 657 -53.98 11.37 24.43
N THR A 658 -54.88 11.65 25.38
CA THR A 658 -56.15 10.95 25.57
C THR A 658 -57.30 11.92 25.31
N ALA A 659 -58.16 11.62 24.35
CA ALA A 659 -59.32 12.45 24.03
C ALA A 659 -60.39 12.38 25.15
N LEU A 660 -60.92 13.54 25.53
CA LEU A 660 -62.00 13.70 26.50
C LEU A 660 -63.12 14.55 25.87
N ASN A 661 -64.28 14.64 26.52
CA ASN A 661 -65.35 15.50 26.00
C ASN A 661 -64.93 16.98 26.07
N LEU A 662 -64.82 17.63 24.91
CA LEU A 662 -64.35 19.02 24.73
C LEU A 662 -62.93 19.34 25.25
N SER A 663 -62.09 18.32 25.51
CA SER A 663 -60.72 18.53 26.01
C SER A 663 -59.79 17.36 25.67
N ILE A 664 -58.47 17.51 25.89
CA ILE A 664 -57.47 16.46 25.73
C ILE A 664 -56.66 16.37 27.02
N GLY A 665 -56.58 15.16 27.60
CA GLY A 665 -55.64 14.86 28.68
C GLY A 665 -54.28 14.51 28.08
N LEU A 666 -53.20 15.10 28.60
CA LEU A 666 -51.83 14.77 28.20
C LEU A 666 -51.13 14.06 29.36
N THR A 667 -50.45 12.96 29.06
CA THR A 667 -49.57 12.26 30.00
C THR A 667 -48.20 12.07 29.35
N TRP A 668 -47.14 12.09 30.15
CA TRP A 668 -45.77 11.86 29.72
C TRP A 668 -44.96 11.27 30.88
N SER A 669 -43.86 10.59 30.58
CA SER A 669 -42.85 10.22 31.57
C SER A 669 -41.77 11.30 31.67
N ALA A 670 -41.07 11.35 32.81
CA ALA A 670 -39.93 12.22 32.97
C ALA A 670 -38.83 11.92 31.90
N PRO A 671 -37.96 12.91 31.61
CA PRO A 671 -36.77 12.69 30.77
C PRO A 671 -35.88 11.57 31.30
#